data_AF-A0A850U1P1-F1
#
_entry.id   AF-A0A850U1P1-F1
#
_cell.length_a   1.000
_cell.length_b   1.000
_cell.length_c   1.000
_cell.angle_alpha   90.00
_cell.angle_beta   90.00
_cell.angle_gamma   90.00
#
_symmetry.space_group_name_H-M   'P 1'
#
loop_
_entity.id
_entity.type
_entity.pdbx_description
1 polymer ?
#
loop_
_entity_poly.entity_id
_entity_poly.type
_entity_poly.pdbx_seq_one_letter_code
_entity_poly.pdbx_strand_id
1 'polypeptide(L)'
;QDVLVLEQERKLISEKAKETEKSLDHKNHCLTKLDVECKSLTQEIVSLNEKVKILEDDKCLLQEELENVQESSYKVKNEREFLETELLNHVKRVQNNLLLQQLEALKAEKCNMIREKEQQQLHLVKVFEEKVKSAQRDNNGSKNKTKELQELLKEKQQEINHLQKDSIKFQELILDLERSVKLSQSKSEKFEKDLSNMSEKLAKSNEEICNLKGELSSQMNLLDQTKNEVDRLTDENLNWRKELKKKEDELQIQKREYERELEFNLQQLKSVHKREFLNLEERHGALQREKDRAISEIHGLQEEVSIKDSQNKKLQADLNAALARLAAFTKCMSSLQDDRDRVITEMKTWEMQFKEAIQNKEKQIEDSNKRIMSLQDELKDKVTQIQELNIKYSVVEETKDELYLRQKSVDTQRYEELCRIKEENTVFFNRQQELESVLQSKEEALQALLKENNSLNHLIENSKSAGREIKALETNFTRQEQELQQLLAEKEKINAELQKQITISEQMKIMLNDKDKEISLLISSKGDEISDYLIQIQTQHRKQIKEYELQLRSLQVERQQSEESCQRMENELRNLQMKAEKAGQDKAAIASEIDAFKKSMSSLQNDRDDLFSKYKELEHLHQDVLNQRDSLIVGNVSENNALKEELRKLLNQIDDLHSENAMLSAQLIKYREDLNQVLSLKDHQLKDLLKQKLDSIKSLEQEKYDLQKQMKEMQLSNQLQKDTAVSLEHENKKLVSKVNDLESLIASLNKEKLVSESGEKLLTSDSVQKKDSVSNGQYGENLQKKIQELQKSR
;
A
#
# COMPACT_ATOMS: atom_id res chain seq x y z
N GLN A 1 -35.64 8.68 -51.37
CA GLN A 1 -34.80 8.68 -50.16
C GLN A 1 -34.13 7.32 -49.96
N ASP A 2 -34.88 6.21 -50.01
CA ASP A 2 -34.38 4.87 -49.61
C ASP A 2 -33.29 4.26 -50.52
N VAL A 3 -33.25 4.63 -51.81
CA VAL A 3 -32.21 4.14 -52.74
C VAL A 3 -30.83 4.69 -52.40
N LEU A 4 -30.75 5.94 -51.92
CA LEU A 4 -29.47 6.59 -51.57
C LEU A 4 -28.85 6.01 -50.28
N VAL A 5 -29.69 5.60 -49.33
CA VAL A 5 -29.24 4.99 -48.07
C VAL A 5 -28.68 3.59 -48.34
N LEU A 6 -29.38 2.79 -49.15
CA LEU A 6 -28.90 1.46 -49.57
C LEU A 6 -27.60 1.53 -50.36
N GLU A 7 -27.41 2.59 -51.17
CA GLU A 7 -26.19 2.79 -51.95
C GLU A 7 -25.00 3.20 -51.07
N GLN A 8 -25.22 4.01 -50.02
CA GLN A 8 -24.21 4.32 -49.01
C GLN A 8 -23.86 3.10 -48.16
N GLU A 9 -24.84 2.33 -47.70
CA GLU A 9 -24.60 1.09 -46.93
C GLU A 9 -23.83 0.07 -47.76
N ARG A 10 -24.19 -0.11 -49.04
CA ARG A 10 -23.46 -0.99 -49.96
C ARG A 10 -22.01 -0.55 -50.16
N LYS A 11 -21.75 0.76 -50.20
CA LYS A 11 -20.40 1.31 -50.31
C LYS A 11 -19.58 1.05 -49.05
N LEU A 12 -20.18 1.24 -47.87
CA LEU A 12 -19.54 1.01 -46.57
C LEU A 12 -19.25 -0.48 -46.32
N ILE A 13 -20.17 -1.37 -46.72
CA ILE A 13 -19.96 -2.82 -46.69
C ILE A 13 -18.85 -3.22 -47.68
N SER A 14 -18.81 -2.60 -48.87
CA SER A 14 -17.75 -2.86 -49.85
C SER A 14 -16.37 -2.40 -49.35
N GLU A 15 -16.30 -1.27 -48.64
CA GLU A 15 -15.05 -0.79 -48.05
C GLU A 15 -14.58 -1.70 -46.91
N LYS A 16 -15.49 -2.09 -46.00
CA LYS A 16 -15.19 -3.08 -44.95
C LYS A 16 -14.75 -4.43 -45.54
N ALA A 17 -15.40 -4.89 -46.61
CA ALA A 17 -15.01 -6.14 -47.29
C ALA A 17 -13.57 -6.05 -47.84
N LYS A 18 -13.20 -4.94 -48.49
CA LYS A 18 -11.84 -4.72 -49.00
C LYS A 18 -10.80 -4.61 -47.87
N GLU A 19 -11.17 -4.02 -46.74
CA GLU A 19 -10.29 -3.94 -45.58
C GLU A 19 -10.07 -5.31 -44.92
N THR A 20 -11.13 -6.11 -44.81
CA THR A 20 -11.02 -7.50 -44.34
C THR A 20 -10.22 -8.38 -45.29
N GLU A 21 -10.34 -8.17 -46.60
CA GLU A 21 -9.57 -8.88 -47.63
C GLU A 21 -8.08 -8.57 -47.53
N LYS A 22 -7.72 -7.28 -47.40
CA LYS A 22 -6.32 -6.87 -47.15
C LYS A 22 -5.75 -7.42 -45.84
N SER A 23 -6.56 -7.45 -44.78
CA SER A 23 -6.15 -8.03 -43.50
C SER A 23 -5.93 -9.55 -43.62
N LEU A 24 -6.78 -10.24 -44.38
CA LEU A 24 -6.65 -11.67 -44.64
C LEU A 24 -5.41 -11.98 -45.48
N ASP A 25 -5.14 -11.20 -46.52
CA ASP A 25 -3.93 -11.33 -47.35
C ASP A 25 -2.65 -11.11 -46.54
N HIS A 26 -2.64 -10.09 -45.66
CA HIS A 26 -1.50 -9.86 -44.78
C HIS A 26 -1.28 -11.03 -43.80
N LYS A 27 -2.36 -11.57 -43.21
CA LYS A 27 -2.27 -12.76 -42.35
C LYS A 27 -1.80 -14.00 -43.10
N ASN A 28 -2.29 -14.21 -44.32
CA ASN A 28 -1.85 -15.31 -45.18
C ASN A 28 -0.36 -15.16 -45.54
N HIS A 29 0.10 -13.95 -45.83
CA HIS A 29 1.51 -13.68 -46.08
C HIS A 29 2.38 -14.00 -44.85
N CYS A 30 1.97 -13.56 -43.66
CA CYS A 30 2.65 -13.90 -42.41
C CYS A 30 2.67 -15.41 -42.14
N LEU A 31 1.56 -16.12 -42.41
CA LEU A 31 1.49 -17.57 -42.29
C LEU A 31 2.43 -18.28 -43.28
N THR A 32 2.51 -17.83 -44.53
CA THR A 32 3.46 -18.40 -45.50
C THR A 32 4.91 -18.16 -45.10
N LYS A 33 5.21 -17.01 -44.50
CA LYS A 33 6.56 -16.72 -44.00
C LYS A 33 6.93 -17.62 -42.81
N LEU A 34 6.01 -17.80 -41.87
CA LEU A 34 6.18 -18.73 -40.74
C LEU A 34 6.33 -20.18 -41.23
N ASP A 35 5.55 -20.61 -42.23
CA ASP A 35 5.67 -21.97 -42.79
C ASP A 35 7.04 -22.20 -43.46
N VAL A 36 7.59 -21.21 -44.15
CA VAL A 36 8.94 -21.27 -44.72
C VAL A 36 10.01 -21.34 -43.64
N GLU A 37 9.89 -20.53 -42.57
CA GLU A 37 10.81 -20.57 -41.42
C GLU A 37 10.72 -21.91 -40.66
N CYS A 38 9.53 -22.46 -40.48
CA CYS A 38 9.36 -23.79 -39.89
C CYS A 38 10.00 -24.88 -40.74
N LYS A 39 9.89 -24.81 -42.08
CA LYS A 39 10.55 -25.74 -42.99
C LYS A 39 12.07 -25.62 -42.94
N SER A 40 12.62 -24.40 -42.89
CA SER A 40 14.07 -24.20 -42.77
C SER A 40 14.61 -24.73 -41.44
N LEU A 41 13.91 -24.47 -40.33
CA LEU A 41 14.29 -25.01 -39.01
C LEU A 41 14.21 -26.52 -38.97
N THR A 42 13.20 -27.12 -39.61
CA THR A 42 13.08 -28.59 -39.71
C THR A 42 14.27 -29.18 -40.47
N GLN A 43 14.69 -28.54 -41.56
CA GLN A 43 15.84 -28.98 -42.36
C GLN A 43 17.17 -28.82 -41.61
N GLU A 44 17.31 -27.74 -40.82
CA GLU A 44 18.47 -27.53 -39.95
C GLU A 44 18.55 -28.59 -38.84
N ILE A 45 17.41 -28.93 -38.21
CA ILE A 45 17.33 -30.01 -37.21
C ILE A 45 17.77 -31.35 -37.80
N VAL A 46 17.33 -31.68 -39.02
CA VAL A 46 17.75 -32.91 -39.72
C VAL A 46 19.25 -32.90 -40.00
N SER A 47 19.80 -31.78 -40.48
CA SER A 47 21.24 -31.65 -40.74
C SER A 47 22.08 -31.76 -39.47
N LEU A 48 21.62 -31.19 -38.35
CA LEU A 48 22.28 -31.31 -37.06
C LEU A 48 22.23 -32.75 -36.54
N ASN A 49 21.10 -33.43 -36.67
CA ASN A 49 20.97 -34.83 -36.28
C ASN A 49 21.89 -35.75 -37.10
N GLU A 50 22.06 -35.49 -38.40
CA GLU A 50 23.04 -36.21 -39.23
C GLU A 50 24.47 -35.97 -38.78
N LYS A 51 24.83 -34.72 -38.44
CA LYS A 51 26.16 -34.40 -37.89
C LYS A 51 26.41 -35.09 -36.54
N VAL A 52 25.42 -35.11 -35.65
CA VAL A 52 25.52 -35.81 -34.36
C VAL A 52 25.76 -37.30 -34.60
N LYS A 53 25.02 -37.91 -35.54
CA LYS A 53 25.20 -39.32 -35.88
C LYS A 53 26.60 -39.62 -36.42
N ILE A 54 27.13 -38.77 -37.31
CA ILE A 54 28.51 -38.93 -37.81
C ILE A 54 29.52 -38.83 -36.66
N LEU A 55 29.35 -37.88 -35.75
CA LEU A 55 30.24 -37.75 -34.59
C LEU A 55 30.13 -38.93 -33.61
N GLU A 56 28.94 -39.53 -33.47
CA GLU A 56 28.74 -40.75 -32.70
C GLU A 56 29.43 -41.96 -33.35
N ASP A 57 29.30 -42.10 -34.68
CA ASP A 57 29.99 -43.15 -35.45
C ASP A 57 31.53 -42.98 -35.37
N ASP A 58 32.04 -41.76 -35.53
CA ASP A 58 33.47 -41.43 -35.39
C ASP A 58 33.97 -41.72 -33.97
N LYS A 59 33.18 -41.41 -32.94
CA LYS A 59 33.51 -41.73 -31.55
C LYS A 59 33.61 -43.25 -31.34
N CYS A 60 32.71 -44.02 -31.93
CA CYS A 60 32.76 -45.49 -31.88
C CYS A 60 34.02 -46.04 -32.57
N LEU A 61 34.38 -45.52 -33.75
CA LEU A 61 35.60 -45.92 -34.46
C LEU A 61 36.87 -45.58 -33.68
N LEU A 62 36.96 -44.37 -33.13
CA LEU A 62 38.11 -43.96 -32.30
C LEU A 62 38.22 -44.79 -31.02
N GLN A 63 37.09 -45.21 -30.45
CA GLN A 63 37.08 -46.11 -29.29
C GLN A 63 37.60 -47.51 -29.65
N GLU A 64 37.22 -48.05 -30.81
CA GLU A 64 37.72 -49.33 -31.31
C GLU A 64 39.23 -49.25 -31.65
N GLU A 65 39.69 -48.16 -32.27
CA GLU A 65 41.12 -47.93 -32.52
C GLU A 65 41.91 -47.85 -31.21
N LEU A 66 41.37 -47.18 -30.18
CA LEU A 66 42.01 -47.08 -28.88
C LEU A 66 42.11 -48.46 -28.19
N GLU A 67 41.05 -49.26 -28.24
CA GLU A 67 41.04 -50.63 -27.70
C GLU A 67 42.05 -51.53 -28.43
N ASN A 68 42.12 -51.44 -29.76
CA ASN A 68 43.11 -52.15 -30.57
C ASN A 68 44.56 -51.75 -30.25
N VAL A 69 44.82 -50.44 -30.06
CA VAL A 69 46.14 -49.95 -29.66
C VAL A 69 46.50 -50.43 -28.24
N GLN A 70 45.54 -50.44 -27.32
CA GLN A 70 45.75 -50.99 -25.98
C GLN A 70 46.05 -52.50 -26.02
N GLU A 71 45.29 -53.29 -26.77
CA GLU A 71 45.52 -54.73 -26.91
C GLU A 71 46.90 -55.02 -27.54
N SER A 72 47.27 -54.28 -28.60
CA SER A 72 48.59 -54.43 -29.24
C SER A 72 49.73 -54.02 -28.29
N SER A 73 49.53 -52.98 -27.48
CA SER A 73 50.48 -52.57 -26.43
C SER A 73 50.63 -53.64 -25.35
N TYR A 74 49.53 -54.27 -24.90
CA TYR A 74 49.60 -55.39 -23.97
C TYR A 74 50.33 -56.59 -24.58
N LYS A 75 50.11 -56.91 -25.86
CA LYS A 75 50.86 -57.96 -26.57
C LYS A 75 52.36 -57.65 -26.63
N VAL A 76 52.73 -56.43 -27.05
CA VAL A 76 54.13 -55.99 -27.09
C VAL A 76 54.78 -55.99 -25.71
N LYS A 77 54.04 -55.58 -24.66
CA LYS A 77 54.53 -55.64 -23.28
C LYS A 77 54.83 -57.07 -22.85
N ASN A 78 53.92 -58.00 -23.12
CA ASN A 78 54.11 -59.41 -22.80
C ASN A 78 55.26 -60.04 -23.60
N GLU A 79 55.38 -59.72 -24.90
CA GLU A 79 56.50 -60.15 -25.73
C GLU A 79 57.84 -59.57 -25.25
N ARG A 80 57.85 -58.30 -24.84
CA ARG A 80 59.04 -57.65 -24.26
C ARG A 80 59.43 -58.30 -22.95
N GLU A 81 58.49 -58.59 -22.06
CA GLU A 81 58.75 -59.27 -20.78
C GLU A 81 59.23 -60.70 -21.00
N PHE A 82 58.67 -61.41 -21.99
CA PHE A 82 59.15 -62.72 -22.41
C PHE A 82 60.59 -62.66 -22.97
N LEU A 83 60.88 -61.72 -23.87
CA LEU A 83 62.22 -61.54 -24.43
C LEU A 83 63.23 -61.09 -23.37
N GLU A 84 62.84 -60.25 -22.42
CA GLU A 84 63.69 -59.81 -21.31
C GLU A 84 64.02 -60.97 -20.36
N THR A 85 63.04 -61.81 -20.02
CA THR A 85 63.27 -63.02 -19.21
C THR A 85 64.11 -64.05 -19.96
N GLU A 86 63.93 -64.21 -21.27
CA GLU A 86 64.75 -65.09 -22.11
C GLU A 86 66.18 -64.56 -22.23
N LEU A 87 66.37 -63.25 -22.42
CA LEU A 87 67.69 -62.61 -22.50
C LEU A 87 68.41 -62.66 -21.15
N LEU A 88 67.70 -62.48 -20.02
CA LEU A 88 68.25 -62.68 -18.68
C LEU A 88 68.68 -64.13 -18.45
N ASN A 89 67.90 -65.10 -18.91
CA ASN A 89 68.27 -66.52 -18.86
C ASN A 89 69.47 -66.82 -19.77
N HIS A 90 69.53 -66.23 -20.96
CA HIS A 90 70.66 -66.38 -21.87
C HIS A 90 71.95 -65.76 -21.31
N VAL A 91 71.85 -64.57 -20.71
CA VAL A 91 72.97 -63.91 -20.02
C VAL A 91 73.45 -64.78 -18.87
N LYS A 92 72.56 -65.28 -18.00
CA LYS A 92 72.93 -66.21 -16.91
C LYS A 92 73.60 -67.49 -17.44
N ARG A 93 73.10 -68.06 -18.54
CA ARG A 93 73.66 -69.27 -19.15
C ARG A 93 75.04 -69.03 -19.76
N VAL A 94 75.24 -67.90 -20.44
CA VAL A 94 76.53 -67.50 -21.01
C VAL A 94 77.54 -67.18 -19.91
N GLN A 95 77.13 -66.48 -18.84
CA GLN A 95 77.99 -66.19 -17.69
C GLN A 95 78.43 -67.48 -16.97
N ASN A 96 77.49 -68.42 -16.75
CA ASN A 96 77.81 -69.71 -16.14
C ASN A 96 78.73 -70.56 -17.03
N ASN A 97 78.48 -70.61 -18.35
CA ASN A 97 79.36 -71.34 -19.27
C ASN A 97 80.76 -70.70 -19.38
N LEU A 98 80.86 -69.38 -19.40
CA LEU A 98 82.14 -68.67 -19.45
C LEU A 98 82.95 -68.91 -18.16
N LEU A 99 82.30 -68.85 -17.00
CA LEU A 99 82.93 -69.16 -15.71
C LEU A 99 83.35 -70.63 -15.61
N LEU A 100 82.55 -71.56 -16.13
CA LEU A 100 82.89 -72.98 -16.18
C LEU A 100 84.11 -73.22 -17.08
N GLN A 101 84.15 -72.58 -18.26
CA GLN A 101 85.24 -72.68 -19.22
C GLN A 101 86.53 -72.05 -18.69
N GLN A 102 86.45 -70.92 -17.98
CA GLN A 102 87.60 -70.31 -17.29
C GLN A 102 88.13 -71.19 -16.14
N LEU A 103 87.24 -71.82 -15.37
CA LEU A 103 87.62 -72.75 -14.30
C LEU A 103 88.30 -74.01 -14.86
N GLU A 104 87.81 -74.52 -15.98
CA GLU A 104 88.35 -75.71 -16.65
C GLU A 104 89.69 -75.42 -17.34
N ALA A 105 89.83 -74.24 -17.97
CA ALA A 105 91.11 -73.76 -18.50
C ALA A 105 92.17 -73.57 -17.39
N LEU A 106 91.81 -72.96 -16.26
CA LEU A 106 92.70 -72.81 -15.11
C LEU A 106 93.08 -74.16 -14.47
N LYS A 107 92.16 -75.12 -14.42
CA LYS A 107 92.47 -76.49 -13.97
C LYS A 107 93.43 -77.19 -14.94
N ALA A 108 93.22 -77.07 -16.24
CA ALA A 108 94.09 -77.66 -17.26
C ALA A 108 95.51 -77.04 -17.23
N GLU A 109 95.60 -75.72 -17.10
CA GLU A 109 96.86 -74.99 -16.96
C GLU A 109 97.61 -75.38 -15.69
N LYS A 110 96.90 -75.50 -14.55
CA LYS A 110 97.49 -76.00 -13.30
C LYS A 110 98.02 -77.42 -13.43
N CYS A 111 97.30 -78.32 -14.10
CA CYS A 111 97.77 -79.69 -14.36
C CYS A 111 98.98 -79.72 -15.33
N ASN A 112 99.00 -78.86 -16.35
CA ASN A 112 100.15 -78.71 -17.25
C ASN A 112 101.39 -78.21 -16.51
N MET A 113 101.23 -77.17 -15.68
CA MET A 113 102.33 -76.61 -14.90
C MET A 113 102.89 -77.63 -13.88
N ILE A 114 102.04 -78.47 -13.27
CA ILE A 114 102.50 -79.56 -12.40
C ILE A 114 103.30 -80.58 -13.20
N ARG A 115 102.82 -81.01 -14.38
CA ARG A 115 103.55 -81.94 -15.26
C ARG A 115 104.89 -81.37 -15.74
N GLU A 116 104.92 -80.09 -16.12
CA GLU A 116 106.15 -79.41 -16.52
C GLU A 116 107.14 -79.31 -15.36
N LYS A 117 106.68 -78.99 -14.13
CA LYS A 117 107.55 -78.98 -12.95
C LYS A 117 108.06 -80.36 -12.59
N GLU A 118 107.24 -81.41 -12.71
CA GLU A 118 107.67 -82.81 -12.54
C GLU A 118 108.71 -83.22 -13.60
N GLN A 119 108.52 -82.83 -14.86
CA GLN A 119 109.49 -83.08 -15.94
C GLN A 119 110.80 -82.30 -15.74
N GLN A 120 110.73 -81.04 -15.31
CA GLN A 120 111.92 -80.25 -14.98
C GLN A 120 112.68 -80.85 -13.81
N GLN A 121 111.99 -81.35 -12.77
CA GLN A 121 112.65 -82.06 -11.67
C GLN A 121 113.24 -83.40 -12.11
N LEU A 122 112.55 -84.17 -12.97
CA LEU A 122 113.08 -85.41 -13.52
C LEU A 122 114.31 -85.18 -14.41
N HIS A 123 114.31 -84.11 -15.21
CA HIS A 123 115.47 -83.70 -16.01
C HIS A 123 116.63 -83.30 -15.12
N LEU A 124 116.38 -82.54 -14.05
CA LEU A 124 117.42 -82.12 -13.11
C LEU A 124 118.03 -83.34 -12.38
N VAL A 125 117.22 -84.31 -11.99
CA VAL A 125 117.68 -85.59 -11.40
C VAL A 125 118.53 -86.38 -12.41
N LYS A 126 118.13 -86.49 -13.68
CA LYS A 126 118.92 -87.16 -14.72
C LYS A 126 120.27 -86.48 -14.97
N VAL A 127 120.32 -85.15 -14.99
CA VAL A 127 121.56 -84.38 -15.15
C VAL A 127 122.47 -84.53 -13.93
N PHE A 128 121.92 -84.60 -12.71
CA PHE A 128 122.71 -84.91 -11.53
C PHE A 128 123.22 -86.35 -11.51
N GLU A 129 122.43 -87.31 -11.99
CA GLU A 129 122.83 -88.71 -12.11
C GLU A 129 123.95 -88.91 -13.17
N GLU A 130 123.85 -88.23 -14.31
CA GLU A 130 124.89 -88.23 -15.36
C GLU A 130 126.19 -87.53 -14.89
N LYS A 131 126.09 -86.41 -14.16
CA LYS A 131 127.27 -85.73 -13.57
C LYS A 131 127.97 -86.54 -12.48
N VAL A 132 127.24 -87.38 -11.74
CA VAL A 132 127.83 -88.31 -10.75
C VAL A 132 128.45 -89.53 -11.44
N LYS A 133 127.87 -90.01 -12.55
CA LYS A 133 128.45 -91.10 -13.36
C LYS A 133 129.69 -90.68 -14.16
N SER A 134 129.82 -89.41 -14.56
CA SER A 134 130.99 -88.90 -15.30
C SER A 134 132.19 -88.49 -14.41
N ALA A 135 132.05 -88.48 -13.08
CA ALA A 135 133.13 -88.10 -12.15
C ALA A 135 133.94 -89.30 -11.59
N GLN A 136 133.68 -90.52 -12.05
CA GLN A 136 134.28 -91.77 -11.54
C GLN A 136 135.06 -92.60 -12.59
N ARG A 137 135.55 -91.99 -13.69
CA ARG A 137 136.57 -92.60 -14.54
C ARG A 137 137.63 -91.62 -15.01
N ASP A 138 138.86 -92.11 -14.94
CA ASP A 138 140.08 -91.74 -15.64
C ASP A 138 141.01 -90.66 -15.06
N ASN A 139 141.96 -91.20 -14.29
CA ASN A 139 143.33 -90.76 -14.10
C ASN A 139 144.13 -90.98 -15.41
N ASN A 140 144.81 -89.95 -15.95
CA ASN A 140 146.25 -89.98 -16.28
C ASN A 140 146.72 -88.76 -17.11
N GLY A 141 147.74 -88.06 -16.58
CA GLY A 141 149.00 -87.90 -17.32
C GLY A 141 149.16 -86.78 -18.35
N SER A 142 149.45 -85.56 -17.85
CA SER A 142 150.51 -84.65 -18.33
C SER A 142 151.01 -84.79 -19.79
N LYS A 143 150.37 -84.05 -20.72
CA LYS A 143 150.99 -83.32 -21.86
C LYS A 143 149.99 -82.52 -22.74
N ASN A 144 148.76 -82.27 -22.28
CA ASN A 144 147.71 -81.59 -23.07
C ASN A 144 147.24 -80.22 -22.52
N LYS A 145 147.91 -79.67 -21.49
CA LYS A 145 147.44 -78.45 -20.80
C LYS A 145 147.25 -77.22 -21.70
N THR A 146 148.04 -77.06 -22.77
CA THR A 146 147.91 -75.92 -23.70
C THR A 146 146.78 -76.11 -24.71
N LYS A 147 146.49 -77.36 -25.12
CA LYS A 147 145.36 -77.66 -26.01
C LYS A 147 144.03 -77.64 -25.26
N GLU A 148 144.00 -78.15 -24.02
CA GLU A 148 142.84 -78.02 -23.14
C GLU A 148 142.57 -76.56 -22.78
N LEU A 149 143.58 -75.74 -22.45
CA LEU A 149 143.36 -74.29 -22.23
C LEU A 149 142.86 -73.58 -23.50
N GLN A 150 143.28 -73.99 -24.69
CA GLN A 150 142.81 -73.42 -25.96
C GLN A 150 141.39 -73.89 -26.33
N GLU A 151 141.02 -75.13 -26.00
CA GLU A 151 139.66 -75.65 -26.12
C GLU A 151 138.72 -75.03 -25.09
N LEU A 152 139.14 -74.87 -23.84
CA LEU A 152 138.38 -74.24 -22.77
C LEU A 152 138.20 -72.74 -23.02
N LEU A 153 139.18 -72.06 -23.63
CA LEU A 153 139.04 -70.67 -24.08
C LEU A 153 138.04 -70.57 -25.25
N LYS A 154 138.07 -71.52 -26.20
CA LYS A 154 137.07 -71.59 -27.29
C LYS A 154 135.67 -71.89 -26.75
N GLU A 155 135.55 -72.80 -25.79
CA GLU A 155 134.29 -73.20 -25.15
C GLU A 155 133.73 -72.04 -24.32
N LYS A 156 134.55 -71.36 -23.53
CA LYS A 156 134.15 -70.14 -22.82
C LYS A 156 133.77 -69.00 -23.77
N GLN A 157 134.47 -68.85 -24.90
CA GLN A 157 134.09 -67.88 -25.93
C GLN A 157 132.76 -68.25 -26.61
N GLN A 158 132.49 -69.54 -26.83
CA GLN A 158 131.21 -70.02 -27.34
C GLN A 158 130.07 -69.86 -26.33
N GLU A 159 130.32 -70.10 -25.04
CA GLU A 159 129.39 -69.87 -23.94
C GLU A 159 129.06 -68.38 -23.78
N ILE A 160 130.07 -67.49 -23.86
CA ILE A 160 129.87 -66.04 -23.89
C ILE A 160 129.01 -65.64 -25.08
N ASN A 161 129.28 -66.18 -26.28
CA ASN A 161 128.45 -65.89 -27.46
C ASN A 161 127.02 -66.42 -27.32
N HIS A 162 126.82 -67.54 -26.62
CA HIS A 162 125.49 -68.10 -26.35
C HIS A 162 124.71 -67.26 -25.33
N LEU A 163 125.36 -66.86 -24.23
CA LEU A 163 124.80 -65.96 -23.22
C LEU A 163 124.47 -64.59 -23.79
N GLN A 164 125.29 -64.06 -24.70
CA GLN A 164 124.97 -62.82 -25.42
C GLN A 164 123.73 -62.97 -26.31
N LYS A 165 123.60 -64.08 -27.04
CA LYS A 165 122.40 -64.36 -27.84
C LYS A 165 121.14 -64.50 -26.97
N ASP A 166 121.24 -65.16 -25.83
CA ASP A 166 120.10 -65.33 -24.93
C ASP A 166 119.77 -64.02 -24.19
N SER A 167 120.78 -63.22 -23.81
CA SER A 167 120.59 -61.87 -23.29
C SER A 167 119.83 -60.96 -24.27
N ILE A 168 120.14 -61.05 -25.57
CA ILE A 168 119.41 -60.32 -26.62
C ILE A 168 117.95 -60.80 -26.70
N LYS A 169 117.71 -62.11 -26.72
CA LYS A 169 116.34 -62.66 -26.75
C LYS A 169 115.51 -62.26 -25.52
N PHE A 170 116.11 -62.24 -24.33
CA PHE A 170 115.42 -61.80 -23.13
C PHE A 170 115.11 -60.30 -23.18
N GLN A 171 116.02 -59.47 -23.71
CA GLN A 171 115.73 -58.05 -23.93
C GLN A 171 114.61 -57.83 -24.96
N GLU A 172 114.57 -58.59 -26.05
CA GLU A 172 113.49 -58.55 -27.02
C GLU A 172 112.14 -58.93 -26.39
N LEU A 173 112.10 -60.02 -25.62
CA LEU A 173 110.89 -60.45 -24.90
C LEU A 173 110.43 -59.41 -23.88
N ILE A 174 111.36 -58.80 -23.13
CA ILE A 174 111.05 -57.72 -22.18
C ILE A 174 110.46 -56.53 -22.92
N LEU A 175 111.03 -56.11 -24.05
CA LEU A 175 110.53 -55.00 -24.84
C LEU A 175 109.15 -55.27 -25.46
N ASP A 176 108.89 -56.51 -25.91
CA ASP A 176 107.58 -56.92 -26.42
C ASP A 176 106.52 -56.95 -25.31
N LEU A 177 106.87 -57.44 -24.12
CA LEU A 177 106.01 -57.41 -22.94
C LEU A 177 105.73 -55.96 -22.48
N GLU A 178 106.74 -55.10 -22.45
CA GLU A 178 106.58 -53.67 -22.13
C GLU A 178 105.68 -52.96 -23.15
N ARG A 179 105.81 -53.26 -24.45
CA ARG A 179 104.90 -52.75 -25.49
C ARG A 179 103.47 -53.25 -25.27
N SER A 180 103.29 -54.54 -24.94
CA SER A 180 101.98 -55.12 -24.65
C SER A 180 101.33 -54.50 -23.41
N VAL A 181 102.11 -54.25 -22.35
CA VAL A 181 101.65 -53.60 -21.11
C VAL A 181 101.27 -52.14 -21.38
N LYS A 182 102.06 -51.38 -22.14
CA LYS A 182 101.69 -49.99 -22.49
C LYS A 182 100.43 -49.95 -23.37
N LEU A 183 100.26 -50.91 -24.28
CA LEU A 183 99.05 -51.04 -25.09
C LEU A 183 97.83 -51.44 -24.25
N SER A 184 97.98 -52.34 -23.26
CA SER A 184 96.87 -52.70 -22.38
C SER A 184 96.51 -51.57 -21.41
N GLN A 185 97.51 -50.85 -20.88
CA GLN A 185 97.31 -49.69 -20.01
C GLN A 185 96.60 -48.55 -20.73
N SER A 186 97.03 -48.20 -21.95
CA SER A 186 96.34 -47.18 -22.75
C SER A 186 94.93 -47.60 -23.19
N LYS A 187 94.66 -48.90 -23.39
CA LYS A 187 93.30 -49.41 -23.60
C LYS A 187 92.45 -49.32 -22.33
N SER A 188 93.03 -49.66 -21.17
CA SER A 188 92.36 -49.55 -19.87
C SER A 188 91.98 -48.11 -19.56
N GLU A 189 92.90 -47.15 -19.75
CA GLU A 189 92.65 -45.72 -19.56
C GLU A 189 91.53 -45.19 -20.47
N LYS A 190 91.47 -45.67 -21.72
CA LYS A 190 90.35 -45.34 -22.63
C LYS A 190 89.02 -45.88 -22.12
N PHE A 191 88.97 -47.15 -21.70
CA PHE A 191 87.75 -47.72 -21.15
C PHE A 191 87.32 -47.06 -19.85
N GLU A 192 88.24 -46.70 -18.97
CA GLU A 192 87.95 -45.99 -17.73
C GLU A 192 87.36 -44.60 -18.01
N LYS A 193 87.91 -43.89 -19.01
CA LYS A 193 87.37 -42.61 -19.48
C LYS A 193 85.97 -42.75 -20.09
N ASP A 194 85.75 -43.76 -20.92
CA ASP A 194 84.44 -44.03 -21.52
C ASP A 194 83.40 -44.45 -20.47
N LEU A 195 83.80 -45.24 -19.49
CA LEU A 195 82.93 -45.68 -18.39
C LEU A 195 82.58 -44.52 -17.45
N SER A 196 83.53 -43.61 -17.19
CA SER A 196 83.28 -42.35 -16.48
C SER A 196 82.29 -41.46 -17.24
N ASN A 197 82.49 -41.28 -18.56
CA ASN A 197 81.58 -40.50 -19.41
C ASN A 197 80.16 -41.10 -19.45
N MET A 198 80.04 -42.43 -19.55
CA MET A 198 78.76 -43.12 -19.54
C MET A 198 78.08 -43.05 -18.17
N SER A 199 78.84 -43.17 -17.08
CA SER A 199 78.36 -42.97 -15.71
C SER A 199 77.81 -41.56 -15.50
N GLU A 200 78.51 -40.53 -16.00
CA GLU A 200 78.05 -39.14 -15.92
C GLU A 200 76.75 -38.91 -16.72
N LYS A 201 76.65 -39.47 -17.93
CA LYS A 201 75.41 -39.42 -18.74
C LYS A 201 74.25 -40.15 -18.06
N LEU A 202 74.51 -41.30 -17.45
CA LEU A 202 73.51 -42.05 -16.69
C LEU A 202 73.03 -41.25 -15.47
N ALA A 203 73.94 -40.57 -14.77
CA ALA A 203 73.60 -39.71 -13.64
C ALA A 203 72.70 -38.54 -14.06
N LYS A 204 73.03 -37.86 -15.17
CA LYS A 204 72.21 -36.78 -15.73
C LYS A 204 70.81 -37.26 -16.13
N SER A 205 70.72 -38.40 -16.81
CA SER A 205 69.43 -38.98 -17.17
C SER A 205 68.60 -39.42 -15.95
N ASN A 206 69.24 -39.95 -14.90
CA ASN A 206 68.55 -40.26 -13.64
C ASN A 206 68.05 -39.01 -12.91
N GLU A 207 68.81 -37.91 -12.94
CA GLU A 207 68.38 -36.62 -12.40
C GLU A 207 67.17 -36.08 -13.16
N GLU A 208 67.18 -36.14 -14.49
CA GLU A 208 66.04 -35.80 -15.35
C GLU A 208 64.81 -36.67 -15.03
N ILE A 209 64.98 -37.99 -14.86
CA ILE A 209 63.90 -38.90 -14.47
C ILE A 209 63.33 -38.54 -13.10
N CYS A 210 64.17 -38.19 -12.13
CA CYS A 210 63.74 -37.73 -10.81
C CYS A 210 62.95 -36.43 -10.90
N ASN A 211 63.40 -35.47 -11.71
CA ASN A 211 62.72 -34.20 -11.93
C ASN A 211 61.35 -34.41 -12.59
N LEU A 212 61.29 -35.17 -13.69
CA LEU A 212 60.05 -35.51 -14.38
C LEU A 212 59.07 -36.27 -13.48
N LYS A 213 59.57 -37.17 -12.62
CA LYS A 213 58.74 -37.86 -11.63
C LYS A 213 58.19 -36.91 -10.57
N GLY A 214 58.98 -35.92 -10.15
CA GLY A 214 58.54 -34.84 -9.26
C GLY A 214 57.46 -33.97 -9.90
N GLU A 215 57.64 -33.57 -11.15
CA GLU A 215 56.65 -32.83 -11.93
C GLU A 215 55.36 -33.63 -12.17
N LEU A 216 55.47 -34.92 -12.47
CA LEU A 216 54.30 -35.78 -12.61
C LEU A 216 53.51 -35.87 -11.30
N SER A 217 54.20 -35.97 -10.16
CA SER A 217 53.57 -35.97 -8.84
C SER A 217 52.88 -34.64 -8.53
N SER A 218 53.51 -33.50 -8.86
CA SER A 218 52.89 -32.18 -8.65
C SER A 218 51.66 -31.98 -9.53
N GLN A 219 51.70 -32.42 -10.78
CA GLN A 219 50.54 -32.40 -11.69
C GLN A 219 49.41 -33.32 -11.21
N MET A 220 49.74 -34.51 -10.70
CA MET A 220 48.75 -35.43 -10.13
C MET A 220 48.05 -34.80 -8.92
N ASN A 221 48.81 -34.16 -8.03
CA ASN A 221 48.24 -33.46 -6.87
C ASN A 221 47.35 -32.28 -7.28
N LEU A 222 47.73 -31.53 -8.32
CA LEU A 222 46.92 -30.43 -8.86
C LEU A 222 45.63 -30.97 -9.50
N LEU A 223 45.71 -32.11 -10.19
CA LEU A 223 44.53 -32.78 -10.74
C LEU A 223 43.56 -33.23 -9.64
N ASP A 224 44.07 -33.80 -8.54
CA ASP A 224 43.23 -34.17 -7.39
C ASP A 224 42.59 -32.95 -6.72
N GLN A 225 43.33 -31.84 -6.57
CA GLN A 225 42.80 -30.59 -6.03
C GLN A 225 41.69 -30.01 -6.93
N THR A 226 41.91 -29.97 -8.24
CA THR A 226 40.91 -29.47 -9.19
C THR A 226 39.68 -30.37 -9.23
N LYS A 227 39.85 -31.70 -9.14
CA LYS A 227 38.74 -32.64 -9.03
C LYS A 227 37.90 -32.41 -7.77
N ASN A 228 38.54 -32.27 -6.61
CA ASN A 228 37.84 -31.99 -5.36
C ASN A 228 37.10 -30.64 -5.40
N GLU A 229 37.67 -29.62 -6.05
CA GLU A 229 37.02 -28.34 -6.23
C GLU A 229 35.80 -28.43 -7.16
N VAL A 230 35.89 -29.20 -8.24
CA VAL A 230 34.75 -29.50 -9.11
C VAL A 230 33.65 -30.20 -8.31
N ASP A 231 33.98 -31.23 -7.53
CA ASP A 231 33.01 -31.95 -6.70
C ASP A 231 32.32 -30.99 -5.71
N ARG A 232 33.08 -30.15 -5.02
CA ARG A 232 32.55 -29.11 -4.11
C ARG A 232 31.60 -28.15 -4.83
N LEU A 233 32.00 -27.64 -6.00
CA LEU A 233 31.17 -26.74 -6.80
C LEU A 233 29.91 -27.43 -7.31
N THR A 234 29.96 -28.71 -7.65
CA THR A 234 28.77 -29.48 -8.06
C THR A 234 27.79 -29.64 -6.90
N ASP A 235 28.26 -29.89 -5.68
CA ASP A 235 27.43 -29.97 -4.47
C ASP A 235 26.81 -28.61 -4.12
N GLU A 236 27.59 -27.52 -4.19
CA GLU A 236 27.08 -26.16 -4.01
C GLU A 236 25.99 -25.82 -5.05
N ASN A 237 26.21 -26.15 -6.33
CA ASN A 237 25.23 -25.93 -7.40
C ASN A 237 23.94 -26.72 -7.16
N LEU A 238 24.05 -27.96 -6.68
CA LEU A 238 22.91 -28.80 -6.34
C LEU A 238 22.13 -28.20 -5.15
N ASN A 239 22.82 -27.64 -4.16
CA ASN A 239 22.19 -26.92 -3.05
C ASN A 239 21.47 -25.64 -3.52
N TRP A 240 22.10 -24.81 -4.35
CA TRP A 240 21.46 -23.62 -4.91
C TRP A 240 20.22 -23.97 -5.74
N ARG A 241 20.26 -25.05 -6.52
CA ARG A 241 19.07 -25.55 -7.24
C ARG A 241 17.95 -25.97 -6.31
N LYS A 242 18.25 -26.61 -5.17
CA LYS A 242 17.26 -26.97 -4.15
C LYS A 242 16.66 -25.73 -3.49
N GLU A 243 17.47 -24.73 -3.16
CA GLU A 243 16.98 -23.48 -2.57
C GLU A 243 16.14 -22.67 -3.55
N LEU A 244 16.56 -22.59 -4.82
CA LEU A 244 15.79 -21.96 -5.88
C LEU A 244 14.42 -22.63 -6.03
N LYS A 245 14.39 -23.97 -6.04
CA LYS A 245 13.13 -24.73 -6.11
C LYS A 245 12.23 -24.50 -4.90
N LYS A 246 12.79 -24.44 -3.68
CA LYS A 246 12.02 -24.06 -2.47
C LYS A 246 11.44 -22.66 -2.58
N LYS A 247 12.22 -21.70 -3.09
CA LYS A 247 11.74 -20.31 -3.29
C LYS A 247 10.65 -20.23 -4.35
N GLU A 248 10.78 -20.99 -5.43
CA GLU A 248 9.75 -21.13 -6.45
C GLU A 248 8.45 -21.72 -5.86
N ASP A 249 8.55 -22.79 -5.06
CA ASP A 249 7.40 -23.40 -4.39
C ASP A 249 6.74 -22.45 -3.37
N GLU A 250 7.54 -21.71 -2.59
CA GLU A 250 7.04 -20.66 -1.66
C GLU A 250 6.27 -19.57 -2.41
N LEU A 251 6.82 -19.06 -3.52
CA LEU A 251 6.15 -18.06 -4.36
C LEU A 251 4.86 -18.62 -5.00
N GLN A 252 4.88 -19.87 -5.44
CA GLN A 252 3.70 -20.56 -5.98
C GLN A 252 2.59 -20.70 -4.92
N ILE A 253 2.95 -20.90 -3.65
CA ILE A 253 1.99 -20.96 -2.53
C ILE A 253 1.43 -19.57 -2.24
N GLN A 254 2.30 -18.55 -2.10
CA GLN A 254 1.87 -17.17 -1.87
C GLN A 254 0.95 -16.66 -2.97
N LYS A 255 1.28 -16.92 -4.24
CA LYS A 255 0.42 -16.57 -5.37
C LYS A 255 -0.98 -17.20 -5.25
N ARG A 256 -1.05 -18.50 -4.90
CA ARG A 256 -2.32 -19.20 -4.67
C ARG A 256 -3.10 -18.69 -3.45
N GLU A 257 -2.42 -18.18 -2.44
CA GLU A 257 -3.06 -17.52 -1.29
C GLU A 257 -3.66 -16.18 -1.69
N TYR A 258 -2.90 -15.34 -2.40
CA TYR A 258 -3.42 -14.07 -2.94
C TYR A 258 -4.58 -14.27 -3.91
N GLU A 259 -4.52 -15.28 -4.79
CA GLU A 259 -5.63 -15.62 -5.68
C GLU A 259 -6.89 -16.03 -4.89
N ARG A 260 -6.75 -16.85 -3.84
CA ARG A 260 -7.87 -17.23 -2.96
C ARG A 260 -8.45 -16.05 -2.20
N GLU A 261 -7.60 -15.16 -1.68
CA GLU A 261 -8.04 -13.96 -0.97
C GLU A 261 -8.79 -13.00 -1.92
N LEU A 262 -8.31 -12.83 -3.15
CA LEU A 262 -8.99 -12.02 -4.16
C LEU A 262 -10.34 -12.63 -4.54
N GLU A 263 -10.41 -13.96 -4.68
CA GLU A 263 -11.65 -14.67 -4.98
C GLU A 263 -12.67 -14.57 -3.83
N PHE A 264 -12.21 -14.67 -2.58
CA PHE A 264 -13.02 -14.46 -1.38
C PHE A 264 -13.59 -13.04 -1.33
N ASN A 265 -12.74 -12.02 -1.53
CA ASN A 265 -13.17 -10.61 -1.55
C ASN A 265 -14.16 -10.34 -2.69
N LEU A 266 -13.94 -10.92 -3.88
CA LEU A 266 -14.87 -10.83 -4.99
C LEU A 266 -16.23 -11.47 -4.65
N GLN A 267 -16.24 -12.62 -3.99
CA GLN A 267 -17.47 -13.28 -3.55
C GLN A 267 -18.21 -12.47 -2.48
N GLN A 268 -17.48 -11.90 -1.52
CA GLN A 268 -18.04 -11.03 -0.50
C GLN A 268 -18.68 -9.79 -1.14
N LEU A 269 -17.99 -9.12 -2.06
CA LEU A 269 -18.51 -7.95 -2.78
C LEU A 269 -19.77 -8.30 -3.59
N LYS A 270 -19.79 -9.46 -4.28
CA LYS A 270 -20.99 -9.96 -4.96
C LYS A 270 -22.17 -10.15 -4.00
N SER A 271 -21.91 -10.65 -2.78
CA SER A 271 -22.96 -10.84 -1.77
C SER A 271 -23.52 -9.52 -1.24
N VAL A 272 -22.66 -8.51 -1.06
CA VAL A 272 -23.04 -7.15 -0.65
C VAL A 272 -23.88 -6.49 -1.74
N HIS A 273 -23.42 -6.50 -2.99
CA HIS A 273 -24.19 -5.95 -4.12
C HIS A 273 -25.56 -6.64 -4.26
N LYS A 274 -25.63 -7.96 -4.07
CA LYS A 274 -26.92 -8.68 -4.09
C LYS A 274 -27.86 -8.21 -2.97
N ARG A 275 -27.34 -7.97 -1.76
CA ARG A 275 -28.11 -7.45 -0.62
C ARG A 275 -28.59 -6.01 -0.89
N GLU A 276 -27.72 -5.15 -1.40
CA GLU A 276 -28.05 -3.77 -1.74
C GLU A 276 -29.12 -3.71 -2.84
N PHE A 277 -29.02 -4.57 -3.86
CA PHE A 277 -30.03 -4.69 -4.91
C PHE A 277 -31.41 -5.06 -4.33
N LEU A 278 -31.47 -6.06 -3.46
CA LEU A 278 -32.71 -6.45 -2.78
C LEU A 278 -33.27 -5.32 -1.90
N ASN A 279 -32.41 -4.61 -1.17
CA ASN A 279 -32.83 -3.45 -0.37
C ASN A 279 -33.39 -2.32 -1.23
N LEU A 280 -32.79 -2.05 -2.39
CA LEU A 280 -33.29 -1.05 -3.34
C LEU A 280 -34.62 -1.49 -3.96
N GLU A 281 -34.77 -2.76 -4.30
CA GLU A 281 -36.03 -3.33 -4.79
C GLU A 281 -37.15 -3.24 -3.74
N GLU A 282 -36.85 -3.53 -2.47
CA GLU A 282 -37.81 -3.37 -1.37
C GLU A 282 -38.21 -1.91 -1.15
N ARG A 283 -37.25 -0.98 -1.17
CA ARG A 283 -37.52 0.47 -1.07
C ARG A 283 -38.37 0.95 -2.23
N HIS A 284 -38.08 0.50 -3.45
CA HIS A 284 -38.89 0.82 -4.62
C HIS A 284 -40.32 0.30 -4.45
N GLY A 285 -40.49 -0.95 -3.99
CA GLY A 285 -41.80 -1.52 -3.70
C GLY A 285 -42.56 -0.77 -2.59
N ALA A 286 -41.86 -0.27 -1.56
CA ALA A 286 -42.45 0.53 -0.50
C ALA A 286 -42.95 1.89 -1.00
N LEU A 287 -42.12 2.59 -1.78
CA LEU A 287 -42.49 3.85 -2.41
C LEU A 287 -43.68 3.68 -3.37
N GLN A 288 -43.70 2.58 -4.14
CA GLN A 288 -44.83 2.29 -5.02
C GLN A 288 -46.14 2.09 -4.23
N ARG A 289 -46.10 1.36 -3.11
CA ARG A 289 -47.26 1.19 -2.21
C ARG A 289 -47.71 2.49 -1.56
N GLU A 290 -46.79 3.39 -1.22
CA GLU A 290 -47.11 4.71 -0.67
C GLU A 290 -47.74 5.62 -1.73
N LYS A 291 -47.20 5.62 -2.95
CA LYS A 291 -47.78 6.29 -4.10
C LYS A 291 -49.22 5.83 -4.35
N ASP A 292 -49.47 4.51 -4.33
CA ASP A 292 -50.81 3.96 -4.57
C ASP A 292 -51.80 4.33 -3.45
N ARG A 293 -51.33 4.39 -2.19
CA ARG A 293 -52.11 4.89 -1.06
C ARG A 293 -52.46 6.37 -1.20
N ALA A 294 -51.48 7.21 -1.52
CA ALA A 294 -51.70 8.63 -1.74
C ALA A 294 -52.67 8.90 -2.90
N ILE A 295 -52.56 8.14 -4.00
CA ILE A 295 -53.53 8.21 -5.11
C ILE A 295 -54.95 7.85 -4.64
N SER A 296 -55.08 6.80 -3.82
CA SER A 296 -56.37 6.38 -3.27
C SER A 296 -56.97 7.43 -2.33
N GLU A 297 -56.15 8.06 -1.48
CA GLU A 297 -56.57 9.16 -0.60
C GLU A 297 -57.01 10.39 -1.40
N ILE A 298 -56.25 10.78 -2.43
CA ILE A 298 -56.62 11.88 -3.34
C ILE A 298 -57.99 11.61 -3.98
N HIS A 299 -58.22 10.38 -4.45
CA HIS A 299 -59.50 9.98 -5.01
C HIS A 299 -60.65 10.09 -3.99
N GLY A 300 -60.42 9.61 -2.75
CA GLY A 300 -61.41 9.72 -1.67
C GLY A 300 -61.75 11.17 -1.31
N LEU A 301 -60.73 12.05 -1.23
CA LEU A 301 -60.94 13.48 -1.01
C LEU A 301 -61.70 14.14 -2.17
N GLN A 302 -61.42 13.74 -3.42
CA GLN A 302 -62.13 14.24 -4.59
C GLN A 302 -63.63 13.86 -4.56
N GLU A 303 -63.96 12.65 -4.11
CA GLU A 303 -65.35 12.23 -3.87
C GLU A 303 -66.01 13.03 -2.74
N GLU A 304 -65.32 13.24 -1.62
CA GLU A 304 -65.85 14.03 -0.50
C GLU A 304 -66.13 15.48 -0.92
N VAL A 305 -65.22 16.10 -1.68
CA VAL A 305 -65.42 17.45 -2.24
C VAL A 305 -66.66 17.48 -3.14
N SER A 306 -66.87 16.47 -3.97
CA SER A 306 -68.07 16.35 -4.82
C SER A 306 -69.35 16.25 -3.98
N ILE A 307 -69.34 15.47 -2.90
CA ILE A 307 -70.47 15.36 -1.96
C ILE A 307 -70.73 16.70 -1.28
N LYS A 308 -69.71 17.39 -0.77
CA LYS A 308 -69.86 18.69 -0.10
C LYS A 308 -70.39 19.76 -1.06
N ASP A 309 -69.95 19.79 -2.31
CA ASP A 309 -70.47 20.71 -3.33
C ASP A 309 -71.98 20.48 -3.57
N SER A 310 -72.42 19.21 -3.61
CA SER A 310 -73.84 18.88 -3.73
C SER A 310 -74.68 19.34 -2.52
N GLN A 311 -74.14 19.22 -1.31
CA GLN A 311 -74.79 19.69 -0.08
C GLN A 311 -74.90 21.21 -0.06
N ASN A 312 -73.85 21.91 -0.49
CA ASN A 312 -73.82 23.37 -0.53
C ASN A 312 -74.88 23.93 -1.49
N LYS A 313 -75.01 23.32 -2.68
CA LYS A 313 -76.08 23.62 -3.64
C LYS A 313 -77.48 23.45 -3.05
N LYS A 314 -77.70 22.42 -2.22
CA LYS A 314 -78.98 22.18 -1.53
C LYS A 314 -79.27 23.26 -0.48
N LEU A 315 -78.30 23.59 0.38
CA LEU A 315 -78.45 24.64 1.40
C LEU A 315 -78.76 26.00 0.77
N GLN A 316 -78.15 26.30 -0.37
CA GLN A 316 -78.43 27.53 -1.11
C GLN A 316 -79.88 27.57 -1.61
N ALA A 317 -80.46 26.44 -2.00
CA ALA A 317 -81.87 26.36 -2.37
C ALA A 317 -82.81 26.58 -1.16
N ASP A 318 -82.48 26.00 -0.01
CA ASP A 318 -83.29 26.12 1.22
C ASP A 318 -83.31 27.55 1.78
N LEU A 319 -82.17 28.26 1.72
CA LEU A 319 -82.07 29.66 2.12
C LEU A 319 -83.02 30.56 1.33
N ASN A 320 -83.07 30.37 0.00
CA ASN A 320 -83.97 31.11 -0.88
C ASN A 320 -85.45 30.87 -0.51
N ALA A 321 -85.80 29.66 -0.06
CA ALA A 321 -87.16 29.33 0.38
C ALA A 321 -87.53 29.98 1.73
N ALA A 322 -86.59 30.11 2.66
CA ALA A 322 -86.82 30.72 3.97
C ALA A 322 -87.08 32.24 3.88
N LEU A 323 -86.32 32.93 3.01
CA LEU A 323 -86.51 34.36 2.76
C LEU A 323 -87.92 34.69 2.24
N ALA A 324 -88.52 33.80 1.45
CA ALA A 324 -89.89 33.96 0.96
C ALA A 324 -90.95 33.85 2.08
N ARG A 325 -90.73 33.03 3.12
CA ARG A 325 -91.68 32.86 4.24
C ARG A 325 -91.65 34.02 5.22
N LEU A 326 -90.48 34.58 5.48
CA LEU A 326 -90.29 35.69 6.41
C LEU A 326 -91.04 36.95 5.95
N ALA A 327 -91.11 37.18 4.64
CA ALA A 327 -91.91 38.26 4.05
C ALA A 327 -93.44 38.12 4.29
N ALA A 328 -93.96 36.91 4.56
CA ALA A 328 -95.38 36.68 4.80
C ALA A 328 -95.79 36.90 6.28
N PHE A 329 -94.86 36.73 7.22
CA PHE A 329 -95.16 36.70 8.65
C PHE A 329 -95.33 38.09 9.28
N THR A 330 -94.67 39.11 8.73
CA THR A 330 -94.71 40.49 9.24
C THR A 330 -96.09 41.18 9.09
N LYS A 331 -97.06 40.54 8.42
CA LYS A 331 -98.35 41.16 8.06
C LYS A 331 -99.50 40.94 9.06
N CYS A 332 -99.31 40.22 10.18
CA CYS A 332 -100.44 39.65 10.92
C CYS A 332 -100.66 40.00 12.41
N MET A 333 -99.82 40.74 13.16
CA MET A 333 -100.03 40.80 14.64
C MET A 333 -99.76 42.16 15.31
N SER A 334 -100.82 42.86 15.74
CA SER A 334 -100.77 43.95 16.75
C SER A 334 -102.15 44.18 17.41
N SER A 335 -102.28 44.05 18.75
CA SER A 335 -103.14 44.89 19.67
C SER A 335 -103.75 44.17 20.93
N LEU A 336 -103.22 44.53 22.12
CA LEU A 336 -103.83 44.66 23.47
C LEU A 336 -104.31 43.42 24.29
N GLN A 337 -103.47 42.96 25.23
CA GLN A 337 -103.85 42.08 26.36
C GLN A 337 -103.02 42.32 27.64
N ASP A 338 -102.59 43.56 27.91
CA ASP A 338 -101.52 43.87 28.89
C ASP A 338 -101.95 44.38 30.27
N ASP A 339 -103.23 44.67 30.53
CA ASP A 339 -103.58 45.36 31.78
C ASP A 339 -103.96 44.46 32.97
N ARG A 340 -104.11 43.14 32.78
CA ARG A 340 -104.56 42.24 33.85
C ARG A 340 -103.43 41.53 34.60
N ASP A 341 -102.31 41.26 33.96
CA ASP A 341 -101.19 40.51 34.55
C ASP A 341 -100.32 41.36 35.50
N ARG A 342 -100.42 42.69 35.39
CA ARG A 342 -99.57 43.64 36.13
C ARG A 342 -99.74 43.57 37.65
N VAL A 343 -100.94 43.29 38.14
CA VAL A 343 -101.24 43.38 39.59
C VAL A 343 -100.80 42.12 40.35
N ILE A 344 -100.75 40.94 39.71
CA ILE A 344 -100.34 39.67 40.36
C ILE A 344 -98.80 39.54 40.42
N THR A 345 -98.08 40.19 39.50
CA THR A 345 -96.62 40.19 39.47
C THR A 345 -95.98 40.98 40.62
N GLU A 346 -96.61 42.08 41.07
CA GLU A 346 -96.04 42.97 42.08
C GLU A 346 -95.95 42.32 43.48
N MET A 347 -96.83 41.37 43.80
CA MET A 347 -96.79 40.66 45.09
C MET A 347 -95.67 39.60 45.14
N LYS A 348 -95.42 38.89 44.03
CA LYS A 348 -94.36 37.89 43.95
C LYS A 348 -92.95 38.50 43.89
N THR A 349 -92.83 39.76 43.44
CA THR A 349 -91.54 40.45 43.38
C THR A 349 -90.94 40.75 44.76
N TRP A 350 -91.75 41.00 45.79
CA TRP A 350 -91.23 41.30 47.13
C TRP A 350 -90.70 40.06 47.86
N GLU A 351 -91.36 38.91 47.70
CA GLU A 351 -90.88 37.65 48.29
C GLU A 351 -89.59 37.16 47.62
N MET A 352 -89.46 37.40 46.30
CA MET A 352 -88.25 37.09 45.55
C MET A 352 -87.07 37.96 46.00
N GLN A 353 -87.26 39.26 46.16
CA GLN A 353 -86.18 40.20 46.55
C GLN A 353 -85.53 39.85 47.90
N PHE A 354 -86.31 39.36 48.89
CA PHE A 354 -85.74 38.94 50.16
C PHE A 354 -84.91 37.65 50.07
N LYS A 355 -85.38 36.66 49.30
CA LYS A 355 -84.60 35.42 49.06
C LYS A 355 -83.33 35.71 48.24
N GLU A 356 -83.43 36.63 47.28
CA GLU A 356 -82.32 37.05 46.42
C GLU A 356 -81.23 37.78 47.21
N ALA A 357 -81.60 38.61 48.20
CA ALA A 357 -80.63 39.31 49.04
C ALA A 357 -79.79 38.34 49.89
N ILE A 358 -80.41 37.28 50.44
CA ILE A 358 -79.70 36.25 51.21
C ILE A 358 -78.81 35.41 50.30
N GLN A 359 -79.35 34.92 49.17
CA GLN A 359 -78.59 34.13 48.19
C GLN A 359 -77.43 34.91 47.59
N ASN A 360 -77.57 36.22 47.38
CA ASN A 360 -76.47 37.07 46.91
C ASN A 360 -75.36 37.23 47.94
N LYS A 361 -75.68 37.26 49.24
CA LYS A 361 -74.65 37.31 50.30
C LYS A 361 -73.94 35.98 50.48
N GLU A 362 -74.66 34.87 50.38
CA GLU A 362 -74.06 33.52 50.36
C GLU A 362 -73.16 33.32 49.13
N LYS A 363 -73.64 33.74 47.95
CA LYS A 363 -72.86 33.69 46.71
C LYS A 363 -71.61 34.58 46.77
N GLN A 364 -71.70 35.76 47.38
CA GLN A 364 -70.55 36.64 47.57
C GLN A 364 -69.47 35.99 48.46
N ILE A 365 -69.87 35.27 49.51
CA ILE A 365 -68.95 34.53 50.38
C ILE A 365 -68.35 33.33 49.64
N GLU A 366 -69.17 32.57 48.91
CA GLU A 366 -68.71 31.43 48.11
C GLU A 366 -67.74 31.85 47.00
N ASP A 367 -68.02 32.95 46.29
CA ASP A 367 -67.13 33.51 45.27
C ASP A 367 -65.82 34.04 45.89
N SER A 368 -65.88 34.59 47.12
CA SER A 368 -64.67 34.99 47.85
C SER A 368 -63.82 33.79 48.28
N ASN A 369 -64.44 32.68 48.70
CA ASN A 369 -63.75 31.44 49.04
C ASN A 369 -63.13 30.77 47.81
N LYS A 370 -63.85 30.73 46.68
CA LYS A 370 -63.31 30.25 45.40
C LYS A 370 -62.10 31.06 44.95
N ARG A 371 -62.12 32.37 45.16
CA ARG A 371 -60.99 33.25 44.85
C ARG A 371 -59.78 33.01 45.77
N ILE A 372 -60.02 32.70 47.04
CA ILE A 372 -58.95 32.30 47.96
C ILE A 372 -58.35 30.95 47.54
N MET A 373 -59.19 29.98 47.17
CA MET A 373 -58.72 28.67 46.68
C MET A 373 -57.91 28.79 45.38
N SER A 374 -58.37 29.59 44.41
CA SER A 374 -57.61 29.80 43.16
C SER A 374 -56.25 30.46 43.40
N LEU A 375 -56.18 31.43 44.31
CA LEU A 375 -54.90 32.06 44.70
C LEU A 375 -53.98 31.09 45.46
N GLN A 376 -54.55 30.19 46.25
CA GLN A 376 -53.78 29.17 46.98
C GLN A 376 -53.23 28.09 46.03
N ASP A 377 -53.98 27.72 44.99
CA ASP A 377 -53.52 26.79 43.97
C ASP A 377 -52.52 27.45 43.02
N GLU A 378 -52.71 28.71 42.61
CA GLU A 378 -51.67 29.49 41.91
C GLU A 378 -50.37 29.58 42.71
N LEU A 379 -50.47 29.77 44.03
CA LEU A 379 -49.29 29.80 44.89
C LEU A 379 -48.57 28.43 44.93
N LYS A 380 -49.31 27.32 44.97
CA LYS A 380 -48.71 25.98 44.88
C LYS A 380 -48.03 25.76 43.54
N ASP A 381 -48.67 26.17 42.44
CA ASP A 381 -48.08 26.07 41.09
C ASP A 381 -46.82 26.92 40.94
N LYS A 382 -46.77 28.10 41.59
CA LYS A 382 -45.54 28.90 41.63
C LYS A 382 -44.46 28.26 42.48
N VAL A 383 -44.80 27.61 43.59
CA VAL A 383 -43.84 26.87 44.41
C VAL A 383 -43.27 25.66 43.67
N THR A 384 -44.10 24.89 42.94
CA THR A 384 -43.62 23.77 42.13
C THR A 384 -42.74 24.26 40.97
N GLN A 385 -43.11 25.34 40.28
CA GLN A 385 -42.27 25.97 39.25
C GLN A 385 -40.90 26.42 39.80
N ILE A 386 -40.85 27.00 41.01
CA ILE A 386 -39.60 27.39 41.67
C ILE A 386 -38.75 26.16 42.01
N GLN A 387 -39.36 25.08 42.53
CA GLN A 387 -38.66 23.84 42.84
C GLN A 387 -38.10 23.18 41.56
N GLU A 388 -38.88 23.13 40.49
CA GLU A 388 -38.42 22.62 39.18
C GLU A 388 -37.27 23.44 38.61
N LEU A 389 -37.33 24.78 38.68
CA LEU A 389 -36.24 25.64 38.26
C LEU A 389 -34.99 25.43 39.11
N ASN A 390 -35.13 25.19 40.41
CA ASN A 390 -34.01 24.91 41.30
C ASN A 390 -33.34 23.56 40.99
N ILE A 391 -34.14 22.53 40.67
CA ILE A 391 -33.62 21.23 40.21
C ILE A 391 -32.90 21.39 38.87
N LYS A 392 -33.50 22.08 37.90
CA LYS A 392 -32.88 22.36 36.59
C LYS A 392 -31.57 23.13 36.75
N TYR A 393 -31.51 24.10 37.67
CA TYR A 393 -30.29 24.84 37.98
C TYR A 393 -29.20 23.92 38.56
N SER A 394 -29.53 23.04 39.51
CA SER A 394 -28.58 22.06 40.06
C SER A 394 -28.02 21.12 38.99
N VAL A 395 -28.88 20.59 38.13
CA VAL A 395 -28.47 19.70 37.03
C VAL A 395 -27.60 20.44 36.01
N VAL A 396 -27.89 21.70 35.71
CA VAL A 396 -27.05 22.51 34.82
C VAL A 396 -25.69 22.81 35.45
N GLU A 397 -25.64 23.06 36.76
CA GLU A 397 -24.39 23.30 37.49
C GLU A 397 -23.53 22.02 37.56
N GLU A 398 -24.15 20.87 37.83
CA GLU A 398 -23.48 19.55 37.83
C GLU A 398 -22.95 19.19 36.43
N THR A 399 -23.76 19.37 35.38
CA THR A 399 -23.32 19.14 33.99
C THR A 399 -22.22 20.11 33.55
N LYS A 400 -22.25 21.37 34.02
CA LYS A 400 -21.15 22.32 33.80
C LYS A 400 -19.85 21.83 34.43
N ASP A 401 -19.90 21.34 35.67
CA ASP A 401 -18.73 20.82 36.38
C ASP A 401 -18.20 19.53 35.74
N GLU A 402 -19.08 18.60 35.34
CA GLU A 402 -18.70 17.40 34.58
C GLU A 402 -18.05 17.73 33.24
N LEU A 403 -18.61 18.69 32.49
CA LEU A 403 -18.03 19.15 31.23
C LEU A 403 -16.67 19.83 31.46
N TYR A 404 -16.52 20.60 32.54
CA TYR A 404 -15.23 21.20 32.91
C TYR A 404 -14.18 20.14 33.25
N LEU A 405 -14.53 19.10 34.01
CA LEU A 405 -13.62 17.97 34.28
C LEU A 405 -13.27 17.20 33.01
N ARG A 406 -14.24 16.94 32.14
CA ARG A 406 -14.01 16.25 30.86
C ARG A 406 -13.12 17.08 29.94
N GLN A 407 -13.33 18.39 29.87
CA GLN A 407 -12.48 19.31 29.12
C GLN A 407 -11.05 19.28 29.66
N LYS A 408 -10.87 19.36 30.98
CA LYS A 408 -9.54 19.27 31.61
C LYS A 408 -8.84 17.92 31.35
N SER A 409 -9.58 16.81 31.34
CA SER A 409 -8.98 15.49 31.04
C SER A 409 -8.55 15.40 29.57
N VAL A 410 -9.37 15.90 28.64
CA VAL A 410 -9.05 15.93 27.21
C VAL A 410 -7.86 16.85 26.95
N ASP A 411 -7.79 18.01 27.58
CA ASP A 411 -6.65 18.93 27.43
C ASP A 411 -5.36 18.33 28.01
N THR A 412 -5.46 17.55 29.09
CA THR A 412 -4.31 16.80 29.65
C THR A 412 -3.85 15.72 28.66
N GLN A 413 -4.76 14.94 28.09
CA GLN A 413 -4.45 13.92 27.09
C GLN A 413 -3.80 14.53 25.83
N ARG A 414 -4.34 15.65 25.34
CA ARG A 414 -3.77 16.39 24.20
C ARG A 414 -2.37 16.90 24.50
N TYR A 415 -2.13 17.39 25.71
CA TYR A 415 -0.80 17.84 26.12
C TYR A 415 0.20 16.67 26.17
N GLU A 416 -0.20 15.51 26.70
CA GLU A 416 0.61 14.29 26.71
C GLU A 416 0.90 13.76 25.30
N GLU A 417 -0.08 13.76 24.41
CA GLU A 417 0.10 13.43 22.98
C GLU A 417 1.05 14.42 22.30
N LEU A 418 0.91 15.71 22.57
CA LEU A 418 1.82 16.73 22.03
C LEU A 418 3.28 16.51 22.51
N CYS A 419 3.46 16.12 23.77
CA CYS A 419 4.77 15.76 24.31
C CYS A 419 5.35 14.52 23.63
N ARG A 420 4.56 13.44 23.47
CA ARG A 420 4.98 12.24 22.72
C ARG A 420 5.36 12.57 21.28
N ILE A 421 4.55 13.35 20.57
CA ILE A 421 4.85 13.77 19.19
C ILE A 421 6.13 14.61 19.15
N LYS A 422 6.37 15.49 20.13
CA LYS A 422 7.63 16.23 20.22
C LYS A 422 8.83 15.31 20.43
N GLU A 423 8.72 14.32 21.30
CA GLU A 423 9.76 13.32 21.54
C GLU A 423 10.04 12.49 20.28
N GLU A 424 9.00 11.98 19.62
CA GLU A 424 9.12 11.26 18.34
C GLU A 424 9.78 12.13 17.27
N ASN A 425 9.37 13.40 17.14
CA ASN A 425 10.00 14.33 16.20
C ASN A 425 11.48 14.57 16.51
N THR A 426 11.89 14.62 17.78
CA THR A 426 13.32 14.71 18.13
C THR A 426 14.09 13.45 17.73
N VAL A 427 13.49 12.27 17.90
CA VAL A 427 14.09 11.00 17.45
C VAL A 427 14.21 10.96 15.93
N PHE A 428 13.16 11.36 15.20
CA PHE A 428 13.21 11.43 13.73
C PHE A 428 14.24 12.45 13.24
N PHE A 429 14.35 13.60 13.89
CA PHE A 429 15.34 14.61 13.55
C PHE A 429 16.78 14.09 13.76
N ASN A 430 17.04 13.44 14.89
CA ASN A 430 18.34 12.81 15.15
C ASN A 430 18.65 11.72 14.13
N ARG A 431 17.65 10.89 13.78
CA ARG A 431 17.81 9.85 12.76
C ARG A 431 18.08 10.43 11.37
N GLN A 432 17.42 11.53 11.02
CA GLN A 432 17.66 12.25 9.78
C GLN A 432 19.11 12.77 9.74
N GLN A 433 19.58 13.38 10.82
CA GLN A 433 20.95 13.88 10.92
C GLN A 433 22.00 12.76 10.82
N GLU A 434 21.75 11.60 11.44
CA GLU A 434 22.60 10.41 11.28
C GLU A 434 22.68 9.98 9.82
N LEU A 435 21.53 9.85 9.14
CA LEU A 435 21.47 9.46 7.73
C LEU A 435 22.18 10.48 6.83
N GLU A 436 22.05 11.76 7.13
CA GLU A 436 22.71 12.85 6.40
C GLU A 436 24.24 12.76 6.57
N SER A 437 24.74 12.46 7.79
CA SER A 437 26.17 12.24 8.03
C SER A 437 26.71 11.02 7.29
N VAL A 438 25.94 9.93 7.23
CA VAL A 438 26.31 8.72 6.50
C VAL A 438 26.34 9.01 5.00
N LEU A 439 25.34 9.73 4.48
CA LEU A 439 25.28 10.10 3.07
C LEU A 439 26.47 10.97 2.68
N GLN A 440 26.82 11.97 3.50
CA GLN A 440 28.00 12.81 3.29
C GLN A 440 29.29 11.99 3.28
N SER A 441 29.45 11.03 4.20
CA SER A 441 30.62 10.12 4.19
C SER A 441 30.70 9.26 2.92
N LYS A 442 29.54 8.84 2.37
CA LYS A 442 29.47 8.07 1.12
C LYS A 442 29.76 8.94 -0.09
N GLU A 443 29.32 10.19 -0.12
CA GLU A 443 29.67 11.18 -1.14
C GLU A 443 31.17 11.48 -1.16
N GLU A 444 31.79 11.63 0.02
CA GLU A 444 33.24 11.80 0.14
C GLU A 444 34.01 10.58 -0.39
N ALA A 445 33.55 9.36 -0.07
CA ALA A 445 34.11 8.13 -0.62
C ALA A 445 33.95 8.04 -2.15
N LEU A 446 32.80 8.45 -2.68
CA LEU A 446 32.55 8.52 -4.12
C LEU A 446 33.46 9.53 -4.82
N GLN A 447 33.69 10.71 -4.21
CA GLN A 447 34.63 11.68 -4.74
C GLN A 447 36.08 11.16 -4.72
N ALA A 448 36.46 10.39 -3.71
CA ALA A 448 37.77 9.74 -3.65
C ALA A 448 37.94 8.71 -4.78
N LEU A 449 36.92 7.86 -4.99
CA LEU A 449 36.91 6.89 -6.10
C LEU A 449 36.90 7.57 -7.47
N LEU A 450 36.21 8.71 -7.63
CA LEU A 450 36.26 9.49 -8.88
C LEU A 450 37.66 10.06 -9.14
N LYS A 451 38.36 10.53 -8.10
CA LYS A 451 39.76 10.98 -8.22
C LYS A 451 40.69 9.84 -8.60
N GLU A 452 40.50 8.65 -8.03
CA GLU A 452 41.25 7.44 -8.38
C GLU A 452 40.94 6.95 -9.81
N ASN A 453 39.68 7.00 -10.23
CA ASN A 453 39.30 6.65 -11.59
C ASN A 453 39.90 7.64 -12.61
N ASN A 454 39.94 8.93 -12.28
CA ASN A 454 40.62 9.92 -13.12
C ASN A 454 42.13 9.68 -13.20
N SER A 455 42.79 9.26 -12.10
CA SER A 455 44.22 8.92 -12.14
C SER A 455 44.50 7.62 -12.92
N LEU A 456 43.62 6.62 -12.81
CA LEU A 456 43.67 5.40 -13.62
C LEU A 456 43.44 5.69 -15.11
N ASN A 457 42.51 6.58 -15.45
CA ASN A 457 42.31 7.04 -16.82
C ASN A 457 43.56 7.75 -17.36
N HIS A 458 44.24 8.56 -16.56
CA HIS A 458 45.53 9.13 -16.96
C HIS A 458 46.63 8.06 -17.18
N LEU A 459 46.65 6.99 -16.39
CA LEU A 459 47.56 5.85 -16.60
C LEU A 459 47.22 5.06 -17.88
N ILE A 460 45.94 4.91 -18.21
CA ILE A 460 45.49 4.30 -19.47
C ILE A 460 45.82 5.21 -20.66
N GLU A 461 45.69 6.53 -20.53
CA GLU A 461 46.13 7.48 -21.57
C GLU A 461 47.65 7.37 -21.83
N ASN A 462 48.43 7.19 -20.77
CA ASN A 462 49.87 6.95 -20.87
C ASN A 462 50.20 5.57 -21.49
N SER A 463 49.42 4.52 -21.22
CA SER A 463 49.62 3.20 -21.86
C SER A 463 49.32 3.19 -23.36
N LYS A 464 48.46 4.10 -23.85
CA LYS A 464 48.28 4.33 -25.30
C LYS A 464 49.57 4.82 -25.99
N SER A 465 50.51 5.44 -25.27
CA SER A 465 51.81 5.82 -25.82
C SER A 465 52.74 4.60 -25.99
N ALA A 466 52.72 3.67 -25.05
CA ALA A 466 53.40 2.37 -25.17
C ALA A 466 52.82 1.52 -26.34
N GLY A 467 51.50 1.64 -26.59
CA GLY A 467 50.87 1.04 -27.78
C GLY A 467 51.36 1.59 -29.12
N ARG A 468 51.91 2.82 -29.17
CA ARG A 468 52.56 3.35 -30.39
C ARG A 468 53.97 2.78 -30.57
N GLU A 469 54.69 2.54 -29.48
CA GLU A 469 55.99 1.86 -29.48
C GLU A 469 55.88 0.40 -29.92
N ILE A 470 54.84 -0.32 -29.46
CA ILE A 470 54.58 -1.70 -29.91
C ILE A 470 54.29 -1.75 -31.42
N LYS A 471 53.48 -0.84 -31.95
CA LYS A 471 53.25 -0.74 -33.40
C LYS A 471 54.53 -0.44 -34.19
N ALA A 472 55.44 0.39 -33.65
CA ALA A 472 56.72 0.67 -34.28
C ALA A 472 57.64 -0.58 -34.30
N LEU A 473 57.60 -1.39 -33.25
CA LEU A 473 58.33 -2.66 -33.19
C LEU A 473 57.72 -3.72 -34.12
N GLU A 474 56.39 -3.81 -34.24
CA GLU A 474 55.71 -4.68 -35.20
C GLU A 474 56.06 -4.31 -36.66
N THR A 475 56.13 -3.01 -36.99
CA THR A 475 56.58 -2.56 -38.33
C THR A 475 58.06 -2.86 -38.60
N ASN A 476 58.91 -2.90 -37.57
CA ASN A 476 60.30 -3.31 -37.72
C ASN A 476 60.45 -4.82 -37.87
N PHE A 477 59.65 -5.61 -37.14
CA PHE A 477 59.66 -7.07 -37.22
C PHE A 477 59.20 -7.54 -38.61
N THR A 478 58.10 -6.99 -39.11
CA THR A 478 57.60 -7.29 -40.47
C THR A 478 58.60 -6.92 -41.57
N ARG A 479 59.38 -5.84 -41.38
CA ARG A 479 60.50 -5.49 -42.29
C ARG A 479 61.64 -6.50 -42.22
N GLN A 480 62.05 -6.94 -41.03
CA GLN A 480 63.10 -7.95 -40.86
C GLN A 480 62.68 -9.31 -41.41
N GLU A 481 61.41 -9.67 -41.29
CA GLU A 481 60.85 -10.89 -41.87
C GLU A 481 60.87 -10.86 -43.41
N GLN A 482 60.56 -9.71 -44.02
CA GLN A 482 60.69 -9.51 -45.48
C GLN A 482 62.16 -9.57 -45.94
N GLU A 483 63.10 -8.98 -45.19
CA GLU A 483 64.54 -9.08 -45.46
C GLU A 483 65.03 -10.54 -45.39
N LEU A 484 64.51 -11.33 -44.45
CA LEU A 484 64.85 -12.75 -44.30
C LEU A 484 64.29 -13.61 -45.45
N GLN A 485 63.06 -13.35 -45.89
CA GLN A 485 62.48 -13.99 -47.08
C GLN A 485 63.27 -13.66 -48.36
N GLN A 486 63.78 -12.43 -48.49
CA GLN A 486 64.61 -12.02 -49.61
C GLN A 486 65.98 -12.74 -49.63
N LEU A 487 66.60 -12.91 -48.46
CA LEU A 487 67.85 -13.68 -48.31
C LEU A 487 67.65 -15.18 -48.60
N LEU A 488 66.49 -15.75 -48.25
CA LEU A 488 66.15 -17.12 -48.63
C LEU A 488 66.03 -17.29 -50.14
N ALA A 489 65.39 -16.34 -50.84
CA ALA A 489 65.31 -16.36 -52.30
C ALA A 489 66.69 -16.18 -52.97
N GLU A 490 67.58 -15.35 -52.40
CA GLU A 490 68.97 -15.23 -52.87
C GLU A 490 69.77 -16.52 -52.66
N LYS A 491 69.59 -17.19 -51.52
CA LYS A 491 70.19 -18.49 -51.23
C LYS A 491 69.74 -19.55 -52.24
N GLU A 492 68.45 -19.62 -52.56
CA GLU A 492 67.91 -20.55 -53.56
C GLU A 492 68.49 -20.27 -54.96
N LYS A 493 68.63 -19.00 -55.33
CA LYS A 493 69.27 -18.57 -56.58
C LYS A 493 70.75 -18.98 -56.67
N ILE A 494 71.51 -18.82 -55.58
CA ILE A 494 72.92 -19.26 -55.49
C ILE A 494 73.01 -20.79 -55.55
N ASN A 495 72.09 -21.50 -54.92
CA ASN A 495 72.06 -22.96 -54.93
C ASN A 495 71.76 -23.52 -56.34
N ALA A 496 70.88 -22.86 -57.09
CA ALA A 496 70.64 -23.18 -58.50
C ALA A 496 71.89 -22.93 -59.37
N GLU A 497 72.67 -21.89 -59.09
CA GLU A 497 73.93 -21.61 -59.78
C GLU A 497 75.04 -22.61 -59.42
N LEU A 498 75.07 -23.07 -58.16
CA LEU A 498 75.96 -24.13 -57.70
C LEU A 498 75.66 -25.46 -58.41
N GLN A 499 74.39 -25.81 -58.62
CA GLN A 499 74.01 -27.00 -59.39
C GLN A 499 74.47 -26.94 -60.84
N LYS A 500 74.40 -25.76 -61.49
CA LYS A 500 74.97 -25.57 -62.84
C LYS A 500 76.49 -25.77 -62.85
N GLN A 501 77.19 -25.25 -61.84
CA GLN A 501 78.63 -25.43 -61.67
C GLN A 501 79.01 -26.92 -61.48
N ILE A 502 78.20 -27.69 -60.74
CA ILE A 502 78.40 -29.14 -60.54
C ILE A 502 78.31 -29.87 -61.90
N THR A 503 77.31 -29.59 -62.71
CA THR A 503 77.18 -30.21 -64.06
C THR A 503 78.32 -29.85 -65.02
N ILE A 504 78.89 -28.65 -64.90
CA ILE A 504 80.08 -28.23 -65.67
C ILE A 504 81.33 -28.97 -65.17
N SER A 505 81.46 -29.14 -63.85
CA SER A 505 82.57 -29.86 -63.22
C SER A 505 82.57 -31.36 -63.59
N GLU A 506 81.40 -31.98 -63.73
CA GLU A 506 81.26 -33.37 -64.20
C GLU A 506 81.65 -33.55 -65.69
N GLN A 507 81.39 -32.55 -66.54
CA GLN A 507 81.93 -32.53 -67.90
C GLN A 507 83.45 -32.35 -67.93
N MET A 508 84.02 -31.55 -67.03
CA MET A 508 85.48 -31.40 -66.88
C MET A 508 86.15 -32.70 -66.37
N LYS A 509 85.48 -33.45 -65.49
CA LYS A 509 85.96 -34.73 -64.93
C LYS A 509 86.18 -35.81 -66.00
N ILE A 510 85.39 -35.80 -67.07
CA ILE A 510 85.55 -36.74 -68.20
C ILE A 510 86.80 -36.39 -69.03
N MET A 511 87.06 -35.10 -69.26
CA MET A 511 88.28 -34.65 -69.96
C MET A 511 89.56 -34.80 -69.12
N LEU A 512 89.46 -34.70 -67.79
CA LEU A 512 90.59 -34.90 -66.87
C LEU A 512 91.10 -36.35 -66.87
N ASN A 513 90.20 -37.33 -66.95
CA ASN A 513 90.54 -38.75 -66.90
C ASN A 513 91.36 -39.22 -68.13
N ASP A 514 91.23 -38.54 -69.27
CA ASP A 514 92.05 -38.78 -70.46
C ASP A 514 93.45 -38.13 -70.36
N LYS A 515 93.60 -37.11 -69.51
CA LYS A 515 94.88 -36.44 -69.19
C LYS A 515 95.63 -37.10 -68.02
N ASP A 516 94.94 -37.79 -67.13
CA ASP A 516 95.52 -38.51 -65.98
C ASP A 516 96.39 -39.73 -66.35
N LYS A 517 96.29 -40.25 -67.59
CA LYS A 517 97.26 -41.22 -68.14
C LYS A 517 98.62 -40.60 -68.49
N GLU A 518 98.65 -39.28 -68.74
CA GLU A 518 99.86 -38.52 -69.09
C GLU A 518 100.58 -38.00 -67.83
N ILE A 519 99.82 -37.73 -66.76
CA ILE A 519 100.30 -37.13 -65.50
C ILE A 519 100.98 -38.14 -64.56
N SER A 520 100.76 -39.44 -64.74
CA SER A 520 101.44 -40.49 -63.95
C SER A 520 102.99 -40.43 -64.05
N LEU A 521 103.55 -39.71 -65.04
CA LEU A 521 104.99 -39.44 -65.19
C LEU A 521 105.50 -38.20 -64.40
N LEU A 522 104.62 -37.35 -63.86
CA LEU A 522 104.94 -36.03 -63.27
C LEU A 522 104.82 -35.95 -61.74
N ILE A 523 104.37 -37.02 -61.08
CA ILE A 523 104.13 -37.13 -59.62
C ILE A 523 105.44 -37.04 -58.78
N SER A 524 106.62 -37.16 -59.39
CA SER A 524 107.90 -37.04 -58.67
C SER A 524 108.25 -35.62 -58.21
N SER A 525 107.45 -34.59 -58.52
CA SER A 525 107.95 -33.20 -58.51
C SER A 525 107.56 -32.30 -57.34
N LYS A 526 106.45 -32.46 -56.61
CA LYS A 526 106.01 -31.36 -55.69
C LYS A 526 105.44 -31.82 -54.36
N GLY A 527 106.31 -31.84 -53.34
CA GLY A 527 105.96 -31.99 -51.92
C GLY A 527 105.56 -30.68 -51.22
N ASP A 528 105.35 -29.57 -51.95
CA ASP A 528 105.05 -28.26 -51.35
C ASP A 528 103.56 -28.06 -50.98
N GLU A 529 102.63 -28.89 -51.47
CA GLU A 529 101.18 -28.76 -51.17
C GLU A 529 100.76 -29.27 -49.77
N ILE A 530 101.63 -30.01 -49.08
CA ILE A 530 101.34 -30.55 -47.75
C ILE A 530 101.32 -29.43 -46.69
N SER A 531 101.99 -28.31 -46.93
CA SER A 531 102.12 -27.18 -45.99
C SER A 531 100.86 -26.30 -45.91
N ASP A 532 100.18 -26.07 -47.04
CA ASP A 532 99.00 -25.19 -47.09
C ASP A 532 97.73 -25.86 -46.53
N TYR A 533 97.66 -27.20 -46.58
CA TYR A 533 96.54 -27.98 -46.04
C TYR A 533 96.44 -27.92 -44.51
N LEU A 534 97.58 -27.74 -43.81
CA LEU A 534 97.64 -27.67 -42.35
C LEU A 534 97.06 -26.33 -41.82
N ILE A 535 97.28 -25.24 -42.54
CA ILE A 535 96.82 -23.88 -42.19
C ILE A 535 95.29 -23.76 -42.38
N GLN A 536 94.74 -24.43 -43.40
CA GLN A 536 93.30 -24.43 -43.70
C GLN A 536 92.47 -25.20 -42.65
N ILE A 537 92.97 -26.33 -42.14
CA ILE A 537 92.30 -27.10 -41.06
C ILE A 537 92.26 -26.30 -39.74
N GLN A 538 93.34 -25.59 -39.39
CA GLN A 538 93.39 -24.76 -38.18
C GLN A 538 92.44 -23.55 -38.24
N THR A 539 92.23 -22.95 -39.41
CA THR A 539 91.28 -21.83 -39.55
C THR A 539 89.83 -22.29 -39.52
N GLN A 540 89.53 -23.50 -39.99
CA GLN A 540 88.19 -24.08 -39.96
C GLN A 540 87.74 -24.44 -38.53
N HIS A 541 88.61 -25.04 -37.72
CA HIS A 541 88.30 -25.34 -36.31
C HIS A 541 88.11 -24.07 -35.46
N ARG A 542 88.85 -22.99 -35.74
CA ARG A 542 88.70 -21.71 -35.04
C ARG A 542 87.38 -20.99 -35.34
N LYS A 543 86.80 -21.21 -36.52
CA LYS A 543 85.47 -20.69 -36.87
C LYS A 543 84.34 -21.48 -36.19
N GLN A 544 84.43 -22.81 -36.19
CA GLN A 544 83.46 -23.68 -35.52
C GLN A 544 83.37 -23.42 -34.01
N ILE A 545 84.51 -23.17 -33.34
CA ILE A 545 84.52 -22.83 -31.91
C ILE A 545 83.77 -21.51 -31.64
N LYS A 546 83.95 -20.49 -32.47
CA LYS A 546 83.24 -19.20 -32.32
C LYS A 546 81.74 -19.34 -32.56
N GLU A 547 81.34 -20.21 -33.48
CA GLU A 547 79.93 -20.52 -33.75
C GLU A 547 79.26 -21.24 -32.59
N TYR A 548 79.95 -22.21 -31.97
CA TYR A 548 79.46 -22.86 -30.75
C TYR A 548 79.42 -21.91 -29.55
N GLU A 549 80.38 -20.99 -29.39
CA GLU A 549 80.33 -19.95 -28.35
C GLU A 549 79.15 -18.98 -28.53
N LEU A 550 78.81 -18.63 -29.78
CA LEU A 550 77.65 -17.80 -30.11
C LEU A 550 76.33 -18.53 -29.81
N GLN A 551 76.24 -19.81 -30.18
CA GLN A 551 75.08 -20.66 -29.85
C GLN A 551 74.91 -20.86 -28.34
N LEU A 552 76.02 -20.98 -27.59
CA LEU A 552 75.96 -21.08 -26.13
C LEU A 552 75.43 -19.78 -25.51
N ARG A 553 75.87 -18.62 -26.01
CA ARG A 553 75.38 -17.31 -25.55
C ARG A 553 73.92 -17.08 -25.88
N SER A 554 73.45 -17.48 -27.06
CA SER A 554 72.03 -17.35 -27.43
C SER A 554 71.16 -18.22 -26.53
N LEU A 555 71.55 -19.47 -26.27
CA LEU A 555 70.84 -20.36 -25.35
C LEU A 555 70.86 -19.85 -23.91
N GLN A 556 71.95 -19.20 -23.48
CA GLN A 556 72.03 -18.60 -22.16
C GLN A 556 71.12 -17.38 -22.00
N VAL A 557 70.98 -16.56 -23.05
CA VAL A 557 70.01 -15.44 -23.07
C VAL A 557 68.57 -15.95 -23.10
N GLU A 558 68.28 -16.98 -23.89
CA GLU A 558 66.95 -17.61 -23.96
C GLU A 558 66.56 -18.24 -22.62
N ARG A 559 67.50 -18.92 -21.93
CA ARG A 559 67.30 -19.44 -20.58
C ARG A 559 66.95 -18.33 -19.60
N GLN A 560 67.68 -17.20 -19.64
CA GLN A 560 67.44 -16.07 -18.74
C GLN A 560 66.08 -15.39 -19.00
N GLN A 561 65.66 -15.27 -20.27
CA GLN A 561 64.34 -14.77 -20.63
C GLN A 561 63.21 -15.71 -20.17
N SER A 562 63.41 -17.02 -20.27
CA SER A 562 62.47 -18.02 -19.74
C SER A 562 62.37 -17.93 -18.21
N GLU A 563 63.49 -17.73 -17.51
CA GLU A 563 63.56 -17.63 -16.05
C GLU A 563 62.85 -16.36 -15.54
N GLU A 564 63.03 -15.23 -16.22
CA GLU A 564 62.30 -13.97 -15.97
C GLU A 564 60.80 -14.09 -16.28
N SER A 565 60.41 -14.90 -17.26
CA SER A 565 59.00 -15.20 -17.56
C SER A 565 58.37 -16.06 -16.47
N CYS A 566 59.08 -17.08 -15.97
CA CYS A 566 58.64 -17.91 -14.85
C CYS A 566 58.48 -17.08 -13.56
N GLN A 567 59.42 -16.19 -13.24
CA GLN A 567 59.31 -15.30 -12.07
C GLN A 567 58.13 -14.33 -12.19
N ARG A 568 57.84 -13.80 -13.39
CA ARG A 568 56.64 -12.96 -13.61
C ARG A 568 55.36 -13.77 -13.38
N MET A 569 55.30 -14.98 -13.91
CA MET A 569 54.16 -15.87 -13.76
C MET A 569 53.95 -16.28 -12.28
N GLU A 570 55.02 -16.57 -11.53
CA GLU A 570 54.95 -16.84 -10.08
C GLU A 570 54.41 -15.63 -9.29
N ASN A 571 54.85 -14.43 -9.63
CA ASN A 571 54.38 -13.20 -8.97
C ASN A 571 52.89 -12.93 -9.27
N GLU A 572 52.44 -13.19 -10.49
CA GLU A 572 51.01 -13.13 -10.85
C GLU A 572 50.18 -14.18 -10.11
N LEU A 573 50.69 -15.40 -10.00
CA LEU A 573 50.04 -16.50 -9.28
C LEU A 573 49.90 -16.16 -7.78
N ARG A 574 50.93 -15.59 -7.17
CA ARG A 574 50.90 -15.10 -5.77
C ARG A 574 49.90 -13.93 -5.58
N ASN A 575 49.80 -13.02 -6.55
CA ASN A 575 48.82 -11.94 -6.52
C ASN A 575 47.38 -12.44 -6.68
N LEU A 576 47.15 -13.43 -7.55
CA LEU A 576 45.84 -14.07 -7.71
C LEU A 576 45.45 -14.85 -6.46
N GLN A 577 46.41 -15.51 -5.81
CA GLN A 577 46.19 -16.21 -4.55
C GLN A 577 45.79 -15.25 -3.42
N MET A 578 46.46 -14.10 -3.28
CA MET A 578 46.05 -13.06 -2.31
C MET A 578 44.66 -12.49 -2.62
N LYS A 579 44.31 -12.30 -3.90
CA LYS A 579 42.97 -11.84 -4.30
C LYS A 579 41.89 -12.88 -3.99
N ALA A 580 42.20 -14.17 -4.17
CA ALA A 580 41.29 -15.26 -3.83
C ALA A 580 41.07 -15.39 -2.32
N GLU A 581 42.13 -15.27 -1.51
CA GLU A 581 42.01 -15.24 -0.05
C GLU A 581 41.18 -14.05 0.43
N LYS A 582 41.40 -12.86 -0.14
CA LYS A 582 40.61 -11.66 0.18
C LYS A 582 39.14 -11.81 -0.23
N ALA A 583 38.86 -12.34 -1.41
CA ALA A 583 37.49 -12.65 -1.83
C ALA A 583 36.80 -13.68 -0.91
N GLY A 584 37.57 -14.65 -0.38
CA GLY A 584 37.09 -15.59 0.65
C GLY A 584 36.72 -14.92 1.97
N GLN A 585 37.53 -13.95 2.42
CA GLN A 585 37.22 -13.15 3.62
C GLN A 585 36.00 -12.25 3.41
N ASP A 586 35.89 -11.60 2.25
CA ASP A 586 34.74 -10.75 1.91
C ASP A 586 33.45 -11.58 1.82
N LYS A 587 33.51 -12.80 1.26
CA LYS A 587 32.36 -13.76 1.26
C LYS A 587 31.92 -14.11 2.68
N ALA A 588 32.84 -14.32 3.61
CA ALA A 588 32.52 -14.61 5.01
C ALA A 588 31.89 -13.39 5.71
N ALA A 589 32.39 -12.18 5.44
CA ALA A 589 31.81 -10.94 5.95
C ALA A 589 30.37 -10.73 5.44
N ILE A 590 30.14 -10.90 4.13
CA ILE A 590 28.80 -10.81 3.53
C ILE A 590 27.86 -11.87 4.12
N ALA A 591 28.32 -13.10 4.32
CA ALA A 591 27.52 -14.15 4.94
C ALA A 591 27.09 -13.78 6.38
N SER A 592 27.98 -13.12 7.15
CA SER A 592 27.66 -12.65 8.50
C SER A 592 26.66 -11.48 8.50
N GLU A 593 26.76 -10.55 7.54
CA GLU A 593 25.76 -9.48 7.35
C GLU A 593 24.39 -10.03 6.94
N ILE A 594 24.35 -11.02 6.04
CA ILE A 594 23.09 -11.68 5.65
C ILE A 594 22.44 -12.37 6.85
N ASP A 595 23.21 -13.03 7.71
CA ASP A 595 22.67 -13.67 8.92
C ASP A 595 22.15 -12.64 9.94
N ALA A 596 22.84 -11.50 10.10
CA ALA A 596 22.38 -10.39 10.91
C ALA A 596 21.09 -9.75 10.35
N PHE A 597 21.03 -9.55 9.04
CA PHE A 597 19.83 -9.07 8.35
C PHE A 597 18.65 -10.02 8.52
N LYS A 598 18.89 -11.33 8.37
CA LYS A 598 17.87 -12.37 8.57
C LYS A 598 17.31 -12.35 10.00
N LYS A 599 18.17 -12.15 11.02
CA LYS A 599 17.74 -11.98 12.41
C LYS A 599 16.89 -10.72 12.61
N SER A 600 17.27 -9.59 11.99
CA SER A 600 16.45 -8.37 12.02
C SER A 600 15.10 -8.55 11.32
N MET A 601 15.06 -9.22 10.17
CA MET A 601 13.81 -9.51 9.46
C MET A 601 12.87 -10.39 10.29
N SER A 602 13.41 -11.41 10.98
CA SER A 602 12.62 -12.23 11.91
C SER A 602 12.08 -11.42 13.10
N SER A 603 12.85 -10.48 13.63
CA SER A 603 12.39 -9.57 14.71
C SER A 603 11.26 -8.67 14.22
N LEU A 604 11.42 -8.03 13.06
CA LEU A 604 10.39 -7.19 12.45
C LEU A 604 9.11 -7.99 12.13
N GLN A 605 9.27 -9.26 11.74
CA GLN A 605 8.15 -10.14 11.46
C GLN A 605 7.39 -10.49 12.75
N ASN A 606 8.10 -10.74 13.85
CA ASN A 606 7.49 -10.90 15.17
C ASN A 606 6.78 -9.62 15.62
N ASP A 607 7.41 -8.46 15.48
CA ASP A 607 6.81 -7.16 15.86
C ASP A 607 5.55 -6.86 15.04
N ARG A 608 5.56 -7.19 13.75
CA ARG A 608 4.38 -7.09 12.88
C ARG A 608 3.26 -8.00 13.36
N ASP A 609 3.56 -9.25 13.69
CA ASP A 609 2.56 -10.23 14.12
C ASP A 609 1.97 -9.85 15.51
N ASP A 610 2.81 -9.29 16.39
CA ASP A 610 2.42 -8.75 17.69
C ASP A 610 1.53 -7.49 17.55
N LEU A 611 1.89 -6.59 16.63
CA LEU A 611 1.08 -5.40 16.30
C LEU A 611 -0.24 -5.78 15.64
N PHE A 612 -0.25 -6.78 14.75
CA PHE A 612 -1.46 -7.28 14.12
C PHE A 612 -2.42 -7.92 15.14
N SER A 613 -1.87 -8.61 16.15
CA SER A 613 -2.65 -9.15 17.26
C SER A 613 -3.28 -8.03 18.09
N LYS A 614 -2.51 -6.99 18.45
CA LYS A 614 -3.03 -5.79 19.14
C LYS A 614 -4.06 -5.03 18.31
N TYR A 615 -3.88 -4.95 17.00
CA TYR A 615 -4.86 -4.35 16.09
C TYR A 615 -6.17 -5.12 16.10
N LYS A 616 -6.12 -6.46 16.01
CA LYS A 616 -7.32 -7.31 16.10
C LYS A 616 -8.03 -7.17 17.45
N GLU A 617 -7.29 -7.10 18.55
CA GLU A 617 -7.86 -6.86 19.87
C GLU A 617 -8.55 -5.48 19.95
N LEU A 618 -7.93 -4.45 19.38
CA LEU A 618 -8.50 -3.10 19.33
C LEU A 618 -9.74 -3.02 18.42
N GLU A 619 -9.74 -3.76 17.31
CA GLU A 619 -10.89 -3.89 16.40
C GLU A 619 -12.07 -4.59 17.10
N HIS A 620 -11.81 -5.67 17.85
CA HIS A 620 -12.80 -6.31 18.70
C HIS A 620 -13.36 -5.36 19.76
N LEU A 621 -12.50 -4.61 20.44
CA LEU A 621 -12.91 -3.63 21.45
C LEU A 621 -13.78 -2.52 20.83
N HIS A 622 -13.42 -2.02 19.65
CA HIS A 622 -14.23 -1.04 18.91
C HIS A 622 -15.59 -1.61 18.51
N GLN A 623 -15.63 -2.86 18.05
CA GLN A 623 -16.88 -3.53 17.71
C GLN A 623 -17.79 -3.67 18.94
N ASP A 624 -17.24 -4.00 20.10
CA ASP A 624 -17.99 -4.08 21.35
C ASP A 624 -18.52 -2.72 21.80
N VAL A 625 -17.71 -1.66 21.69
CA VAL A 625 -18.15 -0.27 21.97
C VAL A 625 -19.25 0.16 21.00
N LEU A 626 -19.14 -0.18 19.71
CA LEU A 626 -20.19 0.09 18.72
C LEU A 626 -21.48 -0.67 19.05
N ASN A 627 -21.39 -1.95 19.41
CA ASN A 627 -22.55 -2.75 19.81
C ASN A 627 -23.23 -2.18 21.06
N GLN A 628 -22.45 -1.70 22.05
CA GLN A 628 -22.98 -1.00 23.23
C GLN A 628 -23.65 0.32 22.85
N ARG A 629 -23.02 1.11 21.97
CA ARG A 629 -23.58 2.37 21.45
C ARG A 629 -24.90 2.12 20.73
N ASP A 630 -24.96 1.12 19.88
CA ASP A 630 -26.16 0.79 19.12
C ASP A 630 -27.26 0.25 20.04
N SER A 631 -26.91 -0.50 21.09
CA SER A 631 -27.85 -0.91 22.15
C SER A 631 -28.44 0.30 22.89
N LEU A 632 -27.60 1.29 23.23
CA LEU A 632 -28.06 2.55 23.85
C LEU A 632 -28.92 3.39 22.89
N ILE A 633 -28.59 3.41 21.60
CA ILE A 633 -29.41 4.09 20.59
C ILE A 633 -30.78 3.42 20.47
N VAL A 634 -30.83 2.09 20.43
CA VAL A 634 -32.10 1.34 20.41
C VAL A 634 -32.91 1.61 21.67
N GLY A 635 -32.28 1.62 22.84
CA GLY A 635 -32.92 2.00 24.11
C GLY A 635 -33.51 3.41 24.05
N ASN A 636 -32.70 4.42 23.69
CA ASN A 636 -33.12 5.81 23.59
C ASN A 636 -34.24 6.03 22.55
N VAL A 637 -34.20 5.30 21.42
CA VAL A 637 -35.27 5.34 20.40
C VAL A 637 -36.58 4.77 20.96
N SER A 638 -36.51 3.69 21.75
CA SER A 638 -37.69 3.09 22.37
C SER A 638 -38.32 4.01 23.43
N GLU A 639 -37.50 4.65 24.27
CA GLU A 639 -37.95 5.63 25.27
C GLU A 639 -38.52 6.89 24.61
N ASN A 640 -37.88 7.41 23.57
CA ASN A 640 -38.39 8.55 22.80
C ASN A 640 -39.74 8.24 22.14
N ASN A 641 -39.92 7.02 21.63
CA ASN A 641 -41.21 6.59 21.08
C ASN A 641 -42.30 6.52 22.17
N ALA A 642 -41.97 6.03 23.36
CA ALA A 642 -42.90 6.03 24.50
C ALA A 642 -43.29 7.46 24.92
N LEU A 643 -42.31 8.37 25.04
CA LEU A 643 -42.56 9.79 25.35
C LEU A 643 -43.39 10.50 24.27
N LYS A 644 -43.15 10.22 22.99
CA LYS A 644 -43.99 10.73 21.89
C LYS A 644 -45.42 10.24 21.97
N GLU A 645 -45.63 9.00 22.39
CA GLU A 645 -46.96 8.44 22.57
C GLU A 645 -47.68 9.05 23.78
N GLU A 646 -46.96 9.33 24.87
CA GLU A 646 -47.48 10.12 26.00
C GLU A 646 -47.84 11.56 25.58
N LEU A 647 -46.98 12.22 24.80
CA LEU A 647 -47.28 13.55 24.24
C LEU A 647 -48.53 13.55 23.36
N ARG A 648 -48.74 12.52 22.54
CA ARG A 648 -49.99 12.39 21.75
C ARG A 648 -51.22 12.22 22.65
N LYS A 649 -51.13 11.42 23.72
CA LYS A 649 -52.23 11.25 24.68
C LYS A 649 -52.58 12.57 25.38
N LEU A 650 -51.58 13.32 25.81
CA LEU A 650 -51.77 14.63 26.44
C LEU A 650 -52.35 15.66 25.46
N LEU A 651 -51.88 15.66 24.20
CA LEU A 651 -52.41 16.57 23.18
C LEU A 651 -53.89 16.29 22.90
N ASN A 652 -54.28 15.01 22.78
CA ASN A 652 -55.68 14.64 22.63
C ASN A 652 -56.54 15.10 23.84
N GLN A 653 -56.02 14.98 25.06
CA GLN A 653 -56.72 15.49 26.25
C GLN A 653 -56.86 17.02 26.24
N ILE A 654 -55.85 17.75 25.75
CA ILE A 654 -55.92 19.20 25.58
C ILE A 654 -56.99 19.56 24.54
N ASP A 655 -57.07 18.83 23.43
CA ASP A 655 -58.09 19.06 22.41
C ASP A 655 -59.51 18.78 22.92
N ASP A 656 -59.69 17.72 23.73
CA ASP A 656 -60.96 17.46 24.42
C ASP A 656 -61.36 18.61 25.35
N LEU A 657 -60.41 19.11 26.15
CA LEU A 657 -60.63 20.27 27.04
C LEU A 657 -60.90 21.56 26.25
N HIS A 658 -60.24 21.79 25.12
CA HIS A 658 -60.52 22.93 24.26
C HIS A 658 -61.93 22.85 23.66
N SER A 659 -62.38 21.66 23.25
CA SER A 659 -63.75 21.43 22.78
C SER A 659 -64.77 21.73 23.87
N GLU A 660 -64.53 21.27 25.10
CA GLU A 660 -65.38 21.57 26.26
C GLU A 660 -65.39 23.07 26.58
N ASN A 661 -64.23 23.73 26.58
CA ASN A 661 -64.11 25.16 26.83
C ASN A 661 -64.82 26.00 25.74
N ALA A 662 -64.76 25.56 24.48
CA ALA A 662 -65.50 26.18 23.38
C ALA A 662 -67.02 26.01 23.57
N MET A 663 -67.48 24.84 24.00
CA MET A 663 -68.89 24.60 24.32
C MET A 663 -69.36 25.48 25.48
N LEU A 664 -68.59 25.55 26.58
CA LEU A 664 -68.90 26.40 27.73
C LEU A 664 -68.89 27.89 27.36
N SER A 665 -67.94 28.32 26.54
CA SER A 665 -67.88 29.69 26.02
C SER A 665 -69.12 30.04 25.19
N ALA A 666 -69.57 29.14 24.32
CA ALA A 666 -70.81 29.32 23.56
C ALA A 666 -72.05 29.41 24.48
N GLN A 667 -72.12 28.60 25.53
CA GLN A 667 -73.18 28.70 26.54
C GLN A 667 -73.13 30.05 27.28
N LEU A 668 -71.94 30.54 27.61
CA LEU A 668 -71.75 31.81 28.31
C LEU A 668 -72.15 33.00 27.43
N ILE A 669 -71.85 32.95 26.12
CA ILE A 669 -72.34 33.93 25.14
C ILE A 669 -73.87 33.93 25.10
N LYS A 670 -74.49 32.75 25.01
CA LYS A 670 -75.95 32.63 25.02
C LYS A 670 -76.56 33.22 26.29
N TYR A 671 -76.01 32.91 27.48
CA TYR A 671 -76.49 33.52 28.72
C TYR A 671 -76.31 35.03 28.78
N ARG A 672 -75.24 35.57 28.17
CA ARG A 672 -75.06 37.03 28.04
C ARG A 672 -76.09 37.65 27.09
N GLU A 673 -76.40 37.00 25.98
CA GLU A 673 -77.44 37.44 25.05
C GLU A 673 -78.81 37.44 25.71
N ASP A 674 -79.17 36.34 26.39
CA ASP A 674 -80.42 36.20 27.14
C ASP A 674 -80.53 37.31 28.22
N LEU A 675 -79.45 37.54 28.97
CA LEU A 675 -79.41 38.60 29.99
C LEU A 675 -79.54 40.00 29.38
N ASN A 676 -78.83 40.28 28.28
CA ASN A 676 -78.93 41.56 27.58
C ASN A 676 -80.36 41.79 27.04
N GLN A 677 -81.02 40.73 26.56
CA GLN A 677 -82.41 40.81 26.13
C GLN A 677 -83.33 41.15 27.30
N VAL A 678 -83.15 40.50 28.46
CA VAL A 678 -83.90 40.83 29.70
C VAL A 678 -83.63 42.26 30.16
N LEU A 679 -82.38 42.72 30.14
CA LEU A 679 -82.01 44.09 30.51
C LEU A 679 -82.65 45.12 29.56
N SER A 680 -82.62 44.87 28.25
CA SER A 680 -83.28 45.72 27.25
C SER A 680 -84.80 45.80 27.49
N LEU A 681 -85.45 44.66 27.78
CA LEU A 681 -86.87 44.62 28.15
C LEU A 681 -87.16 45.39 29.44
N LYS A 682 -86.30 45.27 30.46
CA LYS A 682 -86.45 46.00 31.72
C LYS A 682 -86.23 47.50 31.55
N ASP A 683 -85.25 47.92 30.76
CA ASP A 683 -85.00 49.32 30.42
C ASP A 683 -86.21 49.93 29.68
N HIS A 684 -86.82 49.18 28.76
CA HIS A 684 -88.05 49.59 28.09
C HIS A 684 -89.22 49.73 29.08
N GLN A 685 -89.45 48.72 29.92
CA GLN A 685 -90.49 48.76 30.97
C GLN A 685 -90.31 49.94 31.92
N LEU A 686 -89.08 50.23 32.35
CA LEU A 686 -88.78 51.38 33.21
C LEU A 686 -89.05 52.71 32.50
N LYS A 687 -88.66 52.83 31.23
CA LYS A 687 -88.95 54.01 30.40
C LYS A 687 -90.46 54.24 30.26
N ASP A 688 -91.24 53.18 30.04
CA ASP A 688 -92.70 53.28 29.92
C ASP A 688 -93.37 53.64 31.24
N LEU A 689 -92.95 53.03 32.36
CA LEU A 689 -93.46 53.37 33.69
C LEU A 689 -93.12 54.82 34.06
N LEU A 690 -91.90 55.27 33.76
CA LEU A 690 -91.48 56.65 33.98
C LEU A 690 -92.34 57.62 33.16
N LYS A 691 -92.63 57.28 31.89
CA LYS A 691 -93.53 58.05 31.04
C LYS A 691 -94.95 58.10 31.61
N GLN A 692 -95.50 56.97 32.05
CA GLN A 692 -96.82 56.91 32.67
C GLN A 692 -96.90 57.76 33.95
N LYS A 693 -95.88 57.69 34.82
CA LYS A 693 -95.82 58.53 36.03
C LYS A 693 -95.69 60.01 35.70
N LEU A 694 -94.88 60.37 34.69
CA LEU A 694 -94.79 61.75 34.20
C LEU A 694 -96.14 62.25 33.66
N ASP A 695 -96.89 61.42 32.93
CA ASP A 695 -98.21 61.81 32.40
C ASP A 695 -99.27 61.92 33.51
N SER A 696 -99.22 61.06 34.54
CA SER A 696 -100.04 61.21 35.75
C SER A 696 -99.70 62.48 36.53
N ILE A 697 -98.42 62.81 36.67
CA ILE A 697 -97.98 64.06 37.32
C ILE A 697 -98.51 65.26 36.54
N LYS A 698 -98.35 65.29 35.21
CA LYS A 698 -98.92 66.37 34.38
C LYS A 698 -100.43 66.51 34.53
N SER A 699 -101.14 65.39 34.60
CA SER A 699 -102.60 65.38 34.77
C SER A 699 -103.00 65.93 36.15
N LEU A 700 -102.29 65.55 37.22
CA LEU A 700 -102.49 66.07 38.56
C LEU A 700 -102.08 67.55 38.69
N GLU A 701 -101.04 67.97 37.99
CA GLU A 701 -100.65 69.39 37.90
C GLU A 701 -101.73 70.22 37.21
N GLN A 702 -102.34 69.70 36.14
CA GLN A 702 -103.47 70.32 35.47
C GLN A 702 -104.71 70.38 36.37
N GLU A 703 -105.05 69.28 37.05
CA GLU A 703 -106.19 69.23 37.97
C GLU A 703 -105.98 70.17 39.18
N LYS A 704 -104.76 70.24 39.72
CA LYS A 704 -104.38 71.22 40.76
C LYS A 704 -104.57 72.65 40.25
N TYR A 705 -104.13 72.94 39.02
CA TYR A 705 -104.33 74.26 38.41
C TYR A 705 -105.83 74.60 38.28
N ASP A 706 -106.65 73.66 37.83
CA ASP A 706 -108.10 73.85 37.66
C ASP A 706 -108.83 74.01 39.01
N LEU A 707 -108.49 73.21 40.02
CA LEU A 707 -109.00 73.37 41.37
C LEU A 707 -108.61 74.71 41.99
N GLN A 708 -107.37 75.15 41.78
CA GLN A 708 -106.89 76.44 42.27
C GLN A 708 -107.63 77.61 41.61
N LYS A 709 -108.03 77.47 40.33
CA LYS A 709 -108.90 78.42 39.63
C LYS A 709 -110.31 78.44 40.23
N GLN A 710 -110.93 77.27 40.43
CA GLN A 710 -112.25 77.17 41.06
C GLN A 710 -112.27 77.73 42.49
N MET A 711 -111.20 77.53 43.25
CA MET A 711 -111.07 78.09 44.60
C MET A 711 -111.04 79.62 44.59
N LYS A 712 -110.36 80.23 43.62
CA LYS A 712 -110.36 81.70 43.44
C LYS A 712 -111.73 82.22 43.05
N GLU A 713 -112.45 81.53 42.16
CA GLU A 713 -113.82 81.88 41.77
C GLU A 713 -114.80 81.76 42.96
N MET A 714 -114.69 80.70 43.76
CA MET A 714 -115.48 80.51 44.99
C MET A 714 -115.17 81.58 46.05
N GLN A 715 -113.90 81.95 46.23
CA GLN A 715 -113.53 83.07 47.11
C GLN A 715 -114.17 84.38 46.67
N LEU A 716 -114.19 84.67 45.36
CA LEU A 716 -114.84 85.87 44.82
C LEU A 716 -116.37 85.85 45.05
N SER A 717 -117.01 84.69 44.83
CA SER A 717 -118.44 84.51 45.07
C SER A 717 -118.81 84.63 46.55
N ASN A 718 -117.96 84.13 47.45
CA ASN A 718 -118.17 84.22 48.90
C ASN A 718 -117.99 85.67 49.39
N GLN A 719 -117.04 86.41 48.82
CA GLN A 719 -116.87 87.84 49.10
C GLN A 719 -118.13 88.64 48.70
N LEU A 720 -118.71 88.38 47.53
CA LEU A 720 -119.98 88.96 47.07
C LEU A 720 -121.15 88.62 48.01
N GLN A 721 -121.27 87.36 48.47
CA GLN A 721 -122.30 86.97 49.44
C GLN A 721 -122.13 87.68 50.79
N LYS A 722 -120.88 87.87 51.24
CA LYS A 722 -120.58 88.58 52.49
C LYS A 722 -120.98 90.05 52.42
N ASP A 723 -120.73 90.72 51.30
CA ASP A 723 -121.14 92.11 51.07
C ASP A 723 -122.68 92.24 51.03
N THR A 724 -123.36 91.23 50.47
CA THR A 724 -124.83 91.16 50.45
C THR A 724 -125.41 90.94 51.86
N ALA A 725 -124.77 90.10 52.68
CA ALA A 725 -125.17 89.86 54.06
C ALA A 725 -125.01 91.12 54.94
N VAL A 726 -123.93 91.89 54.75
CA VAL A 726 -123.73 93.17 55.45
C VAL A 726 -124.82 94.19 55.08
N SER A 727 -125.26 94.20 53.82
CA SER A 727 -126.36 95.08 53.38
C SER A 727 -127.70 94.70 54.02
N LEU A 728 -127.99 93.40 54.17
CA LEU A 728 -129.19 92.90 54.87
C LEU A 728 -129.13 93.15 56.39
N GLU A 729 -127.96 93.07 57.01
CA GLU A 729 -127.76 93.39 58.42
C GLU A 729 -128.04 94.88 58.71
N HIS A 730 -127.71 95.76 57.75
CA HIS A 730 -128.04 97.18 57.81
C HIS A 730 -129.56 97.45 57.72
N GLU A 731 -130.28 96.72 56.86
CA GLU A 731 -131.75 96.78 56.82
C GLU A 731 -132.40 96.25 58.11
N ASN A 732 -131.86 95.16 58.68
CA ASN A 732 -132.40 94.58 59.91
C ASN A 732 -132.25 95.53 61.11
N LYS A 733 -131.13 96.26 61.22
CA LYS A 733 -130.98 97.34 62.23
C LYS A 733 -132.03 98.43 62.07
N LYS A 734 -132.41 98.75 60.83
CA LYS A 734 -133.45 99.75 60.51
C LYS A 734 -134.85 99.27 60.91
N LEU A 735 -135.15 97.98 60.74
CA LEU A 735 -136.40 97.37 61.21
C LEU A 735 -136.47 97.27 62.74
N VAL A 736 -135.37 96.90 63.41
CA VAL A 736 -135.30 96.84 64.88
C VAL A 736 -135.57 98.22 65.51
N SER A 737 -135.08 99.31 64.92
CA SER A 737 -135.39 100.67 65.41
C SER A 737 -136.89 101.01 65.34
N LYS A 738 -137.60 100.52 64.31
CA LYS A 738 -139.06 100.72 64.17
C LYS A 738 -139.88 99.88 65.15
N VAL A 739 -139.37 98.73 65.58
CA VAL A 739 -140.05 97.86 66.57
C VAL A 739 -139.99 98.48 67.97
N ASN A 740 -138.85 99.06 68.34
CA ASN A 740 -138.71 99.74 69.64
C ASN A 740 -139.66 100.95 69.81
N ASP A 741 -139.95 101.68 68.71
CA ASP A 741 -140.88 102.82 68.73
C ASP A 741 -142.36 102.38 68.91
N LEU A 742 -142.71 101.16 68.49
CA LEU A 742 -144.06 100.60 68.65
C LEU A 742 -144.28 100.02 70.05
N GLU A 743 -143.24 99.48 70.70
CA GLU A 743 -143.31 98.99 72.08
C GLU A 743 -143.53 100.12 73.12
N SER A 744 -143.01 101.33 72.88
CA SER A 744 -143.26 102.46 73.80
C SER A 744 -144.71 102.96 73.75
N LEU A 745 -145.40 102.76 72.62
CA LEU A 745 -146.79 103.15 72.40
C LEU A 745 -147.78 102.20 73.11
N ILE A 746 -147.43 100.90 73.20
CA ILE A 746 -148.21 99.89 73.92
C ILE A 746 -148.12 100.06 75.44
N ALA A 747 -146.98 100.51 75.98
CA ALA A 747 -146.80 100.75 77.41
C ALA A 747 -147.66 101.92 77.97
N SER A 748 -148.15 102.80 77.10
CA SER A 748 -148.94 103.98 77.48
C SER A 748 -150.45 103.69 77.63
N LEU A 749 -150.95 102.63 76.99
CA LEU A 749 -152.38 102.36 76.81
C LEU A 749 -153.01 101.43 77.87
N ASN A 750 -152.20 100.80 78.73
CA ASN A 750 -152.65 99.78 79.69
C ASN A 750 -152.88 100.29 81.13
N LYS A 751 -153.13 101.59 81.34
CA LYS A 751 -153.28 102.18 82.70
C LYS A 751 -154.67 102.72 83.07
N GLU A 752 -155.72 102.56 82.26
CA GLU A 752 -157.02 103.17 82.59
C GLU A 752 -158.25 102.36 82.12
N LYS A 753 -159.14 102.08 83.09
CA LYS A 753 -160.58 101.70 83.04
C LYS A 753 -161.05 100.23 83.22
N LEU A 754 -161.66 100.00 84.40
CA LEU A 754 -162.85 99.17 84.66
C LEU A 754 -163.92 100.08 85.32
N VAL A 755 -165.18 100.04 84.84
CA VAL A 755 -166.49 100.18 85.56
C VAL A 755 -167.62 100.71 84.62
N SER A 756 -168.71 99.91 84.57
CA SER A 756 -170.14 100.14 84.16
C SER A 756 -170.49 100.30 82.66
N GLU A 757 -171.12 99.30 82.02
CA GLU A 757 -172.59 99.01 81.93
C GLU A 757 -173.35 99.96 80.99
N SER A 758 -174.32 99.60 80.15
CA SER A 758 -174.88 98.39 79.50
C SER A 758 -176.16 98.92 78.78
N GLY A 759 -176.68 98.50 77.63
CA GLY A 759 -176.33 97.59 76.55
C GLY A 759 -177.37 97.75 75.41
N GLU A 760 -177.05 97.20 74.22
CA GLU A 760 -177.92 96.97 73.04
C GLU A 760 -178.50 98.19 72.30
N LYS A 761 -178.60 98.24 70.97
CA LYS A 761 -178.22 97.47 69.76
C LYS A 761 -178.66 98.40 68.61
N LEU A 762 -177.95 98.50 67.48
CA LEU A 762 -178.45 98.86 66.12
C LEU A 762 -177.33 99.41 65.21
N LEU A 763 -177.39 98.97 63.95
CA LEU A 763 -177.16 99.71 62.69
C LEU A 763 -175.74 100.26 62.39
N THR A 764 -174.93 99.58 61.56
CA THR A 764 -174.90 99.56 60.08
C THR A 764 -174.19 100.75 59.43
N SER A 765 -173.31 100.42 58.47
CA SER A 765 -172.90 101.23 57.32
C SER A 765 -171.95 102.39 57.61
N ASP A 766 -171.03 102.80 56.76
CA ASP A 766 -170.51 102.31 55.48
C ASP A 766 -169.42 103.33 55.11
N SER A 767 -168.31 102.87 54.51
CA SER A 767 -167.50 103.71 53.60
C SER A 767 -166.80 104.92 54.30
N VAL A 768 -165.75 105.57 53.80
CA VAL A 768 -165.09 105.64 52.50
C VAL A 768 -163.72 106.27 52.80
N GLN A 769 -162.71 105.77 52.09
CA GLN A 769 -161.56 106.44 51.47
C GLN A 769 -161.07 107.79 52.04
N LYS A 770 -159.75 107.99 51.98
CA LYS A 770 -159.04 108.91 51.04
C LYS A 770 -157.63 109.18 51.58
N LYS A 771 -156.60 108.81 50.79
CA LYS A 771 -155.83 109.69 49.88
C LYS A 771 -154.78 110.52 50.63
N ASP A 772 -153.62 110.86 50.10
CA ASP A 772 -152.98 110.65 48.80
C ASP A 772 -151.55 111.25 48.89
N SER A 773 -150.80 111.09 47.80
CA SER A 773 -149.67 111.93 47.33
C SER A 773 -148.29 111.64 47.97
N VAL A 774 -147.30 111.11 47.23
CA VAL A 774 -146.61 111.57 45.99
C VAL A 774 -145.61 112.71 46.26
N SER A 775 -144.33 112.43 46.02
CA SER A 775 -143.40 113.09 45.06
C SER A 775 -141.99 112.52 45.31
N ASN A 776 -141.03 112.38 44.41
CA ASN A 776 -140.78 112.74 43.01
C ASN A 776 -139.68 111.74 42.55
N GLY A 777 -139.76 111.13 41.37
CA GLY A 777 -139.19 111.65 40.12
C GLY A 777 -138.11 110.68 39.60
N GLN A 778 -138.36 110.00 38.47
CA GLN A 778 -137.68 110.21 37.17
C GLN A 778 -136.32 109.49 37.07
N TYR A 779 -135.96 108.65 36.09
CA TYR A 779 -136.30 108.36 34.67
C TYR A 779 -136.00 106.85 34.42
N GLY A 780 -136.74 106.08 33.60
CA GLY A 780 -136.61 105.98 32.12
C GLY A 780 -135.42 105.06 31.74
N GLU A 781 -135.48 104.02 30.89
CA GLU A 781 -136.33 103.71 29.74
C GLU A 781 -136.29 102.20 29.40
N ASN A 782 -137.38 101.73 28.78
CA ASN A 782 -137.44 100.53 27.94
C ASN A 782 -136.79 100.80 26.58
N LEU A 783 -136.04 99.85 26.00
CA LEU A 783 -136.09 99.56 24.56
C LEU A 783 -135.39 98.25 24.18
N GLN A 784 -135.90 97.73 23.07
CA GLN A 784 -135.78 96.41 22.47
C GLN A 784 -134.81 96.46 21.26
N LYS A 785 -134.22 95.30 20.88
CA LYS A 785 -133.39 95.01 19.67
C LYS A 785 -131.91 95.46 19.82
N LYS A 786 -130.87 94.79 19.28
CA LYS A 786 -130.68 93.88 18.13
C LYS A 786 -129.25 93.28 18.32
N ILE A 787 -129.04 91.95 18.35
CA ILE A 787 -128.63 91.05 17.24
C ILE A 787 -127.35 91.45 16.46
N GLN A 788 -126.49 90.43 16.30
CA GLN A 788 -125.42 90.22 15.30
C GLN A 788 -124.09 90.95 15.57
N GLU A 789 -122.90 90.37 15.37
CA GLU A 789 -122.49 89.18 14.62
C GLU A 789 -121.05 88.77 15.05
N LEU A 790 -120.80 87.48 14.95
CA LEU A 790 -119.57 86.75 14.64
C LEU A 790 -118.17 87.43 14.56
N GLN A 791 -117.22 86.64 15.09
CA GLN A 791 -115.84 86.42 14.61
C GLN A 791 -114.84 87.53 14.97
N LYS A 792 -113.63 87.24 15.49
CA LYS A 792 -112.64 86.28 14.98
C LYS A 792 -111.47 86.20 15.98
N SER A 793 -110.77 85.06 15.96
CA SER A 793 -109.32 84.92 16.21
C SER A 793 -108.83 85.33 17.61
N ARG A 794 -108.30 84.44 18.45
CA ARG A 794 -107.15 83.56 18.20
C ARG A 794 -106.98 82.63 19.40
#